data_AF-A0A1I3HZM9-F1
#
_entry.id   AF-A0A1I3HZM9-F1
#
_cell.length_a   1.000
_cell.length_b   1.000
_cell.length_c   1.000
_cell.angle_alpha   90.00
_cell.angle_beta   90.00
_cell.angle_gamma   90.00
#
_symmetry.space_group_name_H-M   'P 1'
#
loop_
_entity.id
_entity.type
_entity.pdbx_description
1 polymer ?
#
loop_
_entity_poly.entity_id
_entity_poly.type
_entity_poly.pdbx_seq_one_letter_code
_entity_poly.pdbx_strand_id
1 'polypeptide(L)'
;MKQFLSVLSSNQINKYGIKIPANNLELALNQSWNFGVPTCISHDSHRPAAWSQGLSLYIESDLVRFIGLTHVPENNKDSEKISDSFRGYLSKKIEDNLSEYEEELRSKIEHHLSGEEVPSMVGDAAFIDIGLAERVFPDIFDEEDKDGLVFFDNLTPKAPGVFEKNGLLLFAHPFFRRSLSRYNSLNSPFLQTLQNINENTELPVKIALDKNMIGLASSYEDKFEFEYWWGPKFSDDLNSNSLGVARHEADERHKLFYGISRTEFRWYIQDEKKTFECEELKDIPSLGVDNDSFGCRFIHSMVDPSENKPIHIDGAIRMYDEESMIYRLDTDLGRSGRQTDYTKLWRIDGSLKVSHWKELVTHYYRDNRLVGEYLGAEEDSENLEPHIILSTETSSSLEDYVPCNMEKGQGIKISMSYHPQSQGTGRQISVLDSFTYNSQTYNYIESDTIEIIKVLNRMGEELRLPNEKVKLIIFEDLSINFPLINHYGNNAIGLANKTQEAILKLCNKWLNKGQDRVITYNIGIQYKNKDVYFSIAGHIFDIFQWLKQPESKFPSEVDKIGEWCKSTLDKLYGIFGENNKKVELKKLLKLSGILQYERKFLEPDEYKIFYNEKLGRVDARLKILKENTDLINLLKNGNLQVATSHLMGDSECSKCHKSYLKCGCSKYLDEDVVQIPKDIEFLPLFWTNRKA
;
A
#
# COMPACT_ATOMS: atom_id res chain seq x y z
N MET A 1 -15.59 9.69 -7.33
CA MET A 1 -14.53 8.78 -6.84
C MET A 1 -14.30 9.06 -5.39
N LYS A 2 -14.48 8.03 -4.57
CA LYS A 2 -14.23 8.09 -3.13
C LYS A 2 -12.74 7.89 -2.85
N GLN A 3 -12.19 8.68 -1.94
CA GLN A 3 -10.78 8.64 -1.58
C GLN A 3 -10.57 7.94 -0.23
N PHE A 4 -9.52 7.11 -0.16
CA PHE A 4 -9.11 6.42 1.05
C PHE A 4 -7.60 6.56 1.25
N LEU A 5 -7.19 6.78 2.49
CA LEU A 5 -5.78 6.60 2.89
C LEU A 5 -5.53 5.11 3.11
N SER A 6 -4.58 4.56 2.37
CA SER A 6 -4.23 3.14 2.39
C SER A 6 -2.77 2.95 2.75
N VAL A 7 -2.47 1.93 3.55
CA VAL A 7 -1.09 1.44 3.69
C VAL A 7 -0.85 0.48 2.53
N LEU A 8 -0.04 0.90 1.55
CA LEU A 8 0.26 0.11 0.36
C LEU A 8 1.33 -0.94 0.64
N SER A 9 2.30 -0.62 1.50
CA SER A 9 3.34 -1.55 1.94
C SER A 9 4.02 -1.06 3.22
N SER A 10 4.88 -1.90 3.82
CA SER A 10 5.69 -1.54 4.98
C SER A 10 7.05 -2.24 5.00
N ASN A 11 7.92 -1.81 5.92
CA ASN A 11 9.20 -2.47 6.19
C ASN A 11 9.08 -3.63 7.20
N GLN A 12 7.88 -4.12 7.51
CA GLN A 12 7.72 -5.32 8.32
C GLN A 12 8.05 -6.56 7.50
N ILE A 13 8.49 -7.61 8.19
CA ILE A 13 8.72 -8.92 7.57
C ILE A 13 7.36 -9.51 7.22
N ASN A 14 7.14 -9.79 5.94
CA ASN A 14 5.92 -10.46 5.48
C ASN A 14 5.99 -11.99 5.77
N LYS A 15 4.92 -12.76 5.57
CA LYS A 15 4.96 -14.21 5.85
C LYS A 15 5.84 -15.01 4.87
N TYR A 16 6.40 -14.40 3.84
CA TYR A 16 7.48 -14.99 3.02
C TYR A 16 8.88 -14.74 3.61
N GLY A 17 8.98 -14.09 4.78
CA GLY A 17 10.27 -13.73 5.36
C GLY A 17 10.95 -12.55 4.66
N ILE A 18 10.25 -11.84 3.77
CA ILE A 18 10.80 -10.73 2.99
C ILE A 18 10.52 -9.41 3.70
N LYS A 19 11.55 -8.56 3.77
CA LYS A 19 11.50 -7.19 4.30
C LYS A 19 11.80 -6.22 3.17
N ILE A 20 10.96 -5.20 2.99
CA ILE A 20 11.23 -4.10 2.06
C ILE A 20 11.95 -2.97 2.81
N PRO A 21 13.22 -2.65 2.48
CA PRO A 21 13.96 -1.58 3.13
C PRO A 21 13.32 -0.19 2.89
N ALA A 22 13.60 0.77 3.79
CA ALA A 22 13.03 2.12 3.72
C ALA A 22 13.37 2.86 2.41
N ASN A 23 14.59 2.68 1.89
CA ASN A 23 15.02 3.25 0.61
C ASN A 23 14.25 2.63 -0.58
N ASN A 24 13.88 1.36 -0.53
CA ASN A 24 13.06 0.72 -1.57
C ASN A 24 11.59 1.15 -1.48
N LEU A 25 11.07 1.40 -0.27
CA LEU A 25 9.75 2.02 -0.10
C LEU A 25 9.74 3.46 -0.66
N GLU A 26 10.84 4.21 -0.51
CA GLU A 26 10.99 5.53 -1.11
C GLU A 26 10.99 5.45 -2.63
N LEU A 27 11.71 4.49 -3.21
CA LEU A 27 11.69 4.25 -4.65
C LEU A 27 10.26 3.96 -5.14
N ALA A 28 9.49 3.15 -4.41
CA ALA A 28 8.09 2.88 -4.73
C ALA A 28 7.22 4.16 -4.69
N LEU A 29 7.44 5.04 -3.70
CA LEU A 29 6.79 6.37 -3.66
C LEU A 29 7.22 7.21 -4.88
N ASN A 30 8.51 7.26 -5.22
CA ASN A 30 9.02 8.03 -6.35
C ASN A 30 8.42 7.60 -7.70
N GLN A 31 8.20 6.30 -7.89
CA GLN A 31 7.61 5.75 -9.11
C GLN A 31 6.10 6.00 -9.22
N SER A 32 5.40 6.16 -8.10
CA SER A 32 3.93 6.14 -8.06
C SER A 32 3.28 7.46 -7.63
N TRP A 33 4.02 8.42 -7.09
CA TRP A 33 3.41 9.64 -6.55
C TRP A 33 2.78 10.53 -7.62
N ASN A 34 3.33 10.57 -8.84
CA ASN A 34 2.79 11.42 -9.91
C ASN A 34 1.80 10.66 -10.78
N PHE A 35 2.15 9.43 -11.15
CA PHE A 35 1.39 8.65 -12.13
C PHE A 35 0.40 7.68 -11.51
N GLY A 36 0.66 7.21 -10.28
CA GLY A 36 -0.13 6.18 -9.62
C GLY A 36 0.13 4.76 -10.15
N VAL A 37 -0.54 3.80 -9.51
CA VAL A 37 -0.51 2.38 -9.83
C VAL A 37 -1.93 1.81 -9.74
N PRO A 38 -2.25 0.80 -10.56
CA PRO A 38 -3.56 0.17 -10.52
C PRO A 38 -3.74 -0.65 -9.24
N THR A 39 -5.00 -0.76 -8.80
CA THR A 39 -5.42 -1.67 -7.75
C THR A 39 -6.46 -2.61 -8.35
N CYS A 40 -6.11 -3.87 -8.48
CA CYS A 40 -6.92 -4.90 -9.13
C CYS A 40 -7.56 -5.85 -8.12
N ILE A 41 -8.68 -6.46 -8.50
CA ILE A 41 -9.26 -7.57 -7.75
C ILE A 41 -8.33 -8.78 -7.91
N SER A 42 -7.82 -9.32 -6.81
CA SER A 42 -7.01 -10.55 -6.78
C SER A 42 -5.83 -10.54 -7.76
N HIS A 43 -5.14 -9.39 -7.87
CA HIS A 43 -4.00 -9.23 -8.78
C HIS A 43 -4.33 -9.46 -10.27
N ASP A 44 -5.61 -9.51 -10.67
CA ASP A 44 -6.00 -9.67 -12.07
C ASP A 44 -6.03 -8.33 -12.80
N SER A 45 -5.07 -8.10 -13.68
CA SER A 45 -4.94 -6.93 -14.56
C SER A 45 -6.20 -6.66 -15.40
N HIS A 46 -7.07 -7.64 -15.62
CA HIS A 46 -8.33 -7.44 -16.33
C HIS A 46 -9.47 -6.93 -15.45
N ARG A 47 -9.25 -6.83 -14.14
CA ARG A 47 -10.26 -6.46 -13.14
C ARG A 47 -9.82 -5.27 -12.29
N PRO A 48 -9.61 -4.08 -12.90
CA PRO A 48 -9.25 -2.89 -12.16
C PRO A 48 -10.40 -2.47 -11.22
N ALA A 49 -10.09 -2.32 -9.94
CA ALA A 49 -11.05 -1.94 -8.89
C ALA A 49 -10.85 -0.52 -8.38
N ALA A 50 -9.61 -0.04 -8.37
CA ALA A 50 -9.26 1.29 -7.86
C ALA A 50 -7.97 1.80 -8.50
N TRP A 51 -7.67 3.08 -8.27
CA TRP A 51 -6.41 3.70 -8.63
C TRP A 51 -5.68 4.20 -7.38
N SER A 52 -4.43 3.81 -7.17
CA SER A 52 -3.67 4.21 -5.99
C SER A 52 -2.51 5.12 -6.36
N GLN A 53 -2.51 6.35 -5.84
CA GLN A 53 -1.42 7.30 -6.00
C GLN A 53 -0.52 7.27 -4.76
N GLY A 54 0.81 7.20 -4.94
CA GLY A 54 1.75 7.29 -3.82
C GLY A 54 1.62 8.65 -3.12
N LEU A 55 1.36 8.67 -1.82
CA LEU A 55 1.18 9.91 -1.07
C LEU A 55 2.42 10.27 -0.24
N SER A 56 2.86 9.35 0.62
CA SER A 56 3.97 9.63 1.53
C SER A 56 4.63 8.37 2.07
N LEU A 57 5.84 8.52 2.60
CA LEU A 57 6.41 7.60 3.56
C LEU A 57 6.12 8.10 4.98
N TYR A 58 5.46 7.26 5.77
CA TYR A 58 5.22 7.50 7.18
C TYR A 58 6.22 6.69 8.00
N ILE A 59 7.14 7.38 8.67
CA ILE A 59 8.27 6.82 9.41
C ILE A 59 8.04 7.00 10.91
N GLU A 60 8.15 5.89 11.64
CA GLU A 60 8.22 5.78 13.09
C GLU A 60 9.53 5.08 13.48
N SER A 61 9.78 4.86 14.78
CA SER A 61 11.06 4.33 15.26
C SER A 61 11.40 2.93 14.75
N ASP A 62 10.41 2.05 14.54
CA ASP A 62 10.60 0.68 14.08
C ASP A 62 9.88 0.36 12.76
N LEU A 63 9.10 1.30 12.24
CA LEU A 63 8.13 1.07 11.18
C LEU A 63 8.14 2.17 10.14
N VAL A 64 8.25 1.77 8.87
CA VAL A 64 8.00 2.63 7.72
C VAL A 64 6.81 2.08 6.98
N ARG A 65 5.81 2.93 6.75
CA ARG A 65 4.65 2.61 5.92
C ARG A 65 4.68 3.46 4.66
N PHE A 66 4.55 2.81 3.51
CA PHE A 66 4.27 3.49 2.27
C PHE A 66 2.76 3.74 2.17
N ILE A 67 2.37 5.00 2.23
CA ILE A 67 0.98 5.45 2.24
C ILE A 67 0.57 5.86 0.83
N GLY A 68 -0.59 5.39 0.40
CA GLY A 68 -1.25 5.77 -0.84
C GLY A 68 -2.58 6.48 -0.62
N LEU A 69 -2.96 7.27 -1.61
CA LEU A 69 -4.31 7.77 -1.80
C LEU A 69 -5.01 6.87 -2.83
N THR A 70 -5.94 6.04 -2.37
CA THR A 70 -6.69 5.11 -3.22
C THR A 70 -8.03 5.71 -3.63
N HIS A 71 -8.27 5.78 -4.93
CA HIS A 71 -9.49 6.28 -5.55
C HIS A 71 -10.35 5.09 -5.99
N VAL A 72 -11.52 4.95 -5.36
CA VAL A 72 -12.50 3.90 -5.65
C VAL A 72 -13.63 4.51 -6.49
N PRO A 73 -14.06 3.85 -7.58
CA PRO A 73 -15.11 4.37 -8.44
C PRO A 73 -16.47 4.30 -7.71
N GLU A 74 -17.29 5.34 -7.88
CA GLU A 74 -18.64 5.39 -7.30
C GLU A 74 -19.75 5.23 -8.34
N ASN A 75 -19.37 5.25 -9.63
CA ASN A 75 -20.28 5.18 -10.78
C ASN A 75 -19.50 4.78 -12.03
N ASN A 76 -20.20 4.45 -13.12
CA ASN A 76 -19.60 3.98 -14.36
C ASN A 76 -18.60 4.95 -14.98
N LYS A 77 -18.83 6.27 -14.89
CA LYS A 77 -17.90 7.29 -15.40
C LYS A 77 -16.58 7.29 -14.64
N ASP A 78 -16.62 7.03 -13.34
CA ASP A 78 -15.41 6.84 -12.55
C ASP A 78 -14.70 5.54 -12.94
N SER A 79 -15.44 4.45 -13.16
CA SER A 79 -14.87 3.18 -13.63
C SER A 79 -14.18 3.32 -14.99
N GLU A 80 -14.77 4.05 -15.94
CA GLU A 80 -14.15 4.34 -17.25
C GLU A 80 -12.82 5.09 -17.09
N LYS A 81 -12.76 6.09 -16.22
CA LYS A 81 -11.51 6.82 -15.93
C LYS A 81 -10.42 5.93 -15.33
N ILE A 82 -10.81 4.98 -14.48
CA ILE A 82 -9.86 4.01 -13.90
C ILE A 82 -9.34 3.09 -15.00
N SER A 83 -10.22 2.59 -15.87
CA SER A 83 -9.82 1.78 -17.03
C SER A 83 -8.90 2.54 -17.99
N ASP A 84 -9.14 3.83 -18.23
CA ASP A 84 -8.27 4.69 -19.04
C ASP A 84 -6.88 4.85 -18.40
N SER A 85 -6.86 5.11 -17.09
CA SER A 85 -5.61 5.25 -16.32
C SER A 85 -4.82 3.94 -16.33
N PHE A 86 -5.51 2.81 -16.21
CA PHE A 86 -4.95 1.46 -16.29
C PHE A 86 -4.29 1.20 -17.65
N ARG A 87 -4.99 1.49 -18.75
CA ARG A 87 -4.44 1.35 -20.11
C ARG A 87 -3.21 2.23 -20.31
N GLY A 88 -3.28 3.49 -19.88
CA GLY A 88 -2.12 4.39 -19.93
C GLY A 88 -0.93 3.87 -19.13
N TYR A 89 -1.18 3.24 -17.98
CA TYR A 89 -0.14 2.60 -17.17
C TYR A 89 0.50 1.40 -17.83
N LEU A 90 -0.29 0.50 -18.41
CA LEU A 90 0.26 -0.62 -19.15
C LEU A 90 1.11 -0.16 -20.32
N SER A 91 0.62 0.78 -21.13
CA SER A 91 1.37 1.32 -22.26
C SER A 91 2.69 1.94 -21.82
N LYS A 92 2.65 2.79 -20.79
CA LYS A 92 3.86 3.41 -20.24
C LYS A 92 4.84 2.38 -19.68
N LYS A 93 4.34 1.38 -18.96
CA LYS A 93 5.20 0.33 -18.39
C LYS A 93 5.84 -0.55 -19.46
N ILE A 94 5.14 -0.82 -20.56
CA ILE A 94 5.71 -1.53 -21.71
C ILE A 94 6.80 -0.67 -22.36
N GLU A 95 6.54 0.61 -22.58
CA GLU A 95 7.52 1.55 -23.15
C GLU A 95 8.77 1.69 -22.27
N ASP A 96 8.60 1.97 -20.97
CA ASP A 96 9.69 2.14 -20.01
C ASP A 96 10.58 0.88 -19.97
N ASN A 97 10.00 -0.33 -19.97
CA ASN A 97 10.75 -1.59 -19.93
C ASN A 97 11.39 -1.98 -21.26
N LEU A 98 10.82 -1.58 -22.40
CA LEU A 98 11.35 -1.94 -23.71
C LEU A 98 12.42 -0.95 -24.20
N SER A 99 12.26 0.34 -23.90
CA SER A 99 13.03 1.43 -24.51
C SER A 99 14.56 1.29 -24.40
N GLU A 100 15.07 0.75 -23.29
CA GLU A 100 16.51 0.53 -23.09
C GLU A 100 17.04 -0.70 -23.87
N TYR A 101 16.17 -1.67 -24.17
CA TYR A 101 16.54 -3.01 -24.64
C TYR A 101 16.04 -3.35 -26.04
N GLU A 102 15.24 -2.47 -26.66
CA GLU A 102 14.55 -2.75 -27.93
C GLU A 102 15.53 -3.10 -29.06
N GLU A 103 16.58 -2.30 -29.22
CA GLU A 103 17.57 -2.50 -30.28
C GLU A 103 18.29 -3.84 -30.14
N GLU A 104 18.71 -4.18 -28.90
CA GLU A 104 19.37 -5.45 -28.62
C GLU A 104 18.43 -6.62 -28.93
N LEU A 105 17.20 -6.60 -28.41
CA LEU A 105 16.23 -7.66 -28.62
C LEU A 105 15.89 -7.83 -30.11
N ARG A 106 15.58 -6.74 -30.82
CA ARG A 106 15.27 -6.78 -32.26
C ARG A 106 16.43 -7.35 -33.07
N SER A 107 17.67 -6.96 -32.78
CA SER A 107 18.85 -7.48 -33.50
C SER A 107 19.01 -9.00 -33.39
N LYS A 108 18.55 -9.59 -32.27
CA LYS A 108 18.63 -11.04 -32.03
C LYS A 108 17.52 -11.84 -32.73
N ILE A 109 16.37 -11.22 -33.03
CA ILE A 109 15.19 -11.90 -33.57
C ILE A 109 14.71 -11.37 -34.92
N GLU A 110 15.41 -10.43 -35.54
CA GLU A 110 14.99 -9.70 -36.75
C GLU A 110 14.48 -10.62 -37.86
N HIS A 111 15.19 -11.72 -38.14
CA HIS A 111 14.84 -12.68 -39.20
C HIS A 111 13.61 -13.54 -38.89
N HIS A 112 13.06 -13.44 -37.68
CA HIS A 112 11.92 -14.23 -37.21
C HIS A 112 10.65 -13.37 -37.01
N LEU A 113 10.72 -12.05 -37.14
CA LEU A 113 9.58 -11.15 -36.99
C LEU A 113 8.69 -11.13 -38.24
N SER A 114 7.37 -11.12 -38.04
CA SER A 114 6.38 -11.00 -39.12
C SER A 114 6.16 -9.55 -39.59
N GLY A 115 6.55 -8.56 -38.79
CA GLY A 115 6.23 -7.15 -38.98
C GLY A 115 4.93 -6.71 -38.28
N GLU A 116 4.19 -7.63 -37.67
CA GLU A 116 3.00 -7.36 -36.85
C GLU A 116 3.24 -7.61 -35.36
N GLU A 117 4.51 -7.71 -34.94
CA GLU A 117 4.86 -7.93 -33.55
C GLU A 117 4.42 -6.79 -32.64
N VAL A 118 3.99 -7.14 -31.44
CA VAL A 118 3.62 -6.16 -30.41
C VAL A 118 4.57 -6.26 -29.21
N PRO A 119 4.96 -5.11 -28.63
CA PRO A 119 5.77 -5.11 -27.43
C PRO A 119 4.96 -5.62 -26.24
N SER A 120 5.63 -6.31 -25.32
CA SER A 120 5.01 -6.84 -24.11
C SER A 120 5.89 -6.61 -22.89
N MET A 121 5.28 -6.74 -21.71
CA MET A 121 5.95 -6.65 -20.42
C MET A 121 5.52 -7.85 -19.57
N VAL A 122 6.38 -8.86 -19.51
CA VAL A 122 6.18 -10.06 -18.67
C VAL A 122 7.18 -10.16 -17.52
N GLY A 123 7.99 -9.12 -17.31
CA GLY A 123 9.10 -9.09 -16.33
C GLY A 123 10.44 -8.77 -16.99
N ASP A 124 10.40 -8.47 -18.28
CA ASP A 124 11.52 -8.23 -19.16
C ASP A 124 11.00 -7.50 -20.41
N ALA A 125 11.93 -7.01 -21.23
CA ALA A 125 11.64 -6.54 -22.58
C ALA A 125 11.31 -7.74 -23.48
N ALA A 126 10.11 -7.75 -24.06
CA ALA A 126 9.63 -8.86 -24.85
C ALA A 126 8.81 -8.42 -26.08
N PHE A 127 8.78 -9.29 -27.09
CA PHE A 127 7.87 -9.19 -28.24
C PHE A 127 6.93 -10.38 -28.29
N ILE A 128 5.71 -10.12 -28.74
CA ILE A 128 4.70 -11.14 -29.07
C ILE A 128 4.43 -11.07 -30.56
N ASP A 129 4.54 -12.21 -31.23
CA ASP A 129 4.18 -12.41 -32.62
C ASP A 129 3.77 -13.89 -32.82
N ILE A 130 2.80 -14.16 -33.69
CA ILE A 130 2.22 -15.51 -33.82
C ILE A 130 3.33 -16.49 -34.23
N GLY A 131 3.58 -17.52 -33.44
CA GLY A 131 4.63 -18.53 -33.68
C GLY A 131 6.07 -18.00 -33.56
N LEU A 132 6.29 -16.84 -32.94
CA LEU A 132 7.62 -16.24 -32.82
C LEU A 132 8.61 -17.16 -32.10
N ALA A 133 8.20 -17.73 -30.96
CA ALA A 133 9.07 -18.59 -30.18
C ALA A 133 9.40 -19.88 -30.94
N GLU A 134 8.43 -20.44 -31.67
CA GLU A 134 8.63 -21.61 -32.54
C GLU A 134 9.64 -21.32 -33.64
N ARG A 135 9.57 -20.14 -34.28
CA ARG A 135 10.53 -19.74 -35.31
C ARG A 135 11.94 -19.51 -34.76
N VAL A 136 12.06 -18.96 -33.55
CA VAL A 136 13.36 -18.64 -32.92
C VAL A 136 14.03 -19.90 -32.35
N PHE A 137 13.25 -20.85 -31.83
CA PHE A 137 13.76 -22.08 -31.20
C PHE A 137 13.14 -23.36 -31.75
N PRO A 138 13.24 -23.63 -33.07
CA PRO A 138 12.60 -24.79 -33.68
C PRO A 138 13.07 -26.09 -33.02
N ASP A 139 14.33 -26.16 -32.57
CA ASP A 139 14.88 -27.34 -31.92
C ASP A 139 14.23 -27.69 -30.57
N ILE A 140 13.59 -26.74 -29.89
CA ILE A 140 12.80 -27.00 -28.67
C ILE A 140 11.40 -27.47 -29.05
N PHE A 141 10.76 -26.80 -30.02
CA PHE A 141 9.37 -27.06 -30.39
C PHE A 141 9.22 -28.32 -31.27
N ASP A 142 10.26 -28.73 -31.99
CA ASP A 142 10.31 -29.99 -32.74
C ASP A 142 10.29 -31.22 -31.82
N GLU A 143 10.61 -31.05 -30.53
CA GLU A 143 10.58 -32.09 -29.51
C GLU A 143 9.25 -32.14 -28.72
N GLU A 144 8.27 -31.32 -29.09
CA GLU A 144 6.92 -31.39 -28.52
C GLU A 144 6.30 -32.77 -28.73
N ASP A 145 5.68 -33.31 -27.68
CA ASP A 145 4.86 -34.50 -27.83
C ASP A 145 3.50 -34.18 -28.49
N LYS A 146 2.70 -35.22 -28.72
CA LYS A 146 1.36 -35.08 -29.34
C LYS A 146 0.40 -34.15 -28.58
N ASP A 147 0.69 -33.85 -27.31
CA ASP A 147 -0.11 -32.97 -26.46
C ASP A 147 0.48 -31.54 -26.42
N GLY A 148 1.54 -31.25 -27.20
CA GLY A 148 2.21 -29.95 -27.25
C GLY A 148 3.13 -29.67 -26.06
N LEU A 149 3.61 -30.72 -25.37
CA LEU A 149 4.47 -30.58 -24.19
C LEU A 149 5.94 -30.89 -24.50
N VAL A 150 6.83 -30.10 -23.92
CA VAL A 150 8.28 -30.26 -23.97
C VAL A 150 8.79 -30.81 -22.64
N PHE A 151 9.85 -31.64 -22.67
CA PHE A 151 10.52 -32.10 -21.45
C PHE A 151 11.27 -30.97 -20.75
N PHE A 152 11.15 -30.90 -19.43
CA PHE A 152 11.86 -29.90 -18.62
C PHE A 152 13.39 -30.01 -18.76
N ASP A 153 13.92 -31.23 -18.93
CA ASP A 153 15.36 -31.49 -19.12
C ASP A 153 15.96 -30.80 -20.35
N ASN A 154 15.12 -30.40 -21.31
CA ASN A 154 15.56 -29.71 -22.53
C ASN A 154 15.57 -28.18 -22.35
N LEU A 155 15.22 -27.68 -21.16
CA LEU A 155 15.08 -26.28 -20.84
C LEU A 155 16.10 -25.88 -19.77
N THR A 156 16.61 -24.64 -19.84
CA THR A 156 17.49 -24.09 -18.81
C THR A 156 16.71 -23.08 -17.98
N PRO A 157 16.32 -23.39 -16.72
CA PRO A 157 15.54 -22.48 -15.89
C PRO A 157 16.30 -21.18 -15.59
N LYS A 158 15.63 -20.05 -15.79
CA LYS A 158 16.05 -18.72 -15.31
C LYS A 158 15.29 -18.33 -14.05
N ALA A 159 13.99 -18.64 -14.02
CA ALA A 159 13.06 -18.44 -12.93
C ALA A 159 11.86 -19.41 -13.08
N PRO A 160 10.91 -19.48 -12.13
CA PRO A 160 9.71 -20.30 -12.25
C PRO A 160 8.92 -20.07 -13.55
N GLY A 161 9.01 -21.04 -14.47
CA GLY A 161 8.38 -20.99 -15.81
C GLY A 161 8.99 -19.97 -16.78
N VAL A 162 10.22 -19.55 -16.55
CA VAL A 162 11.02 -18.73 -17.48
C VAL A 162 12.31 -19.46 -17.77
N PHE A 163 12.65 -19.62 -19.04
CA PHE A 163 13.77 -20.43 -19.50
C PHE A 163 14.70 -19.60 -20.39
N GLU A 164 16.01 -19.71 -20.18
CA GLU A 164 17.00 -18.95 -20.94
C GLU A 164 17.66 -19.81 -22.01
N LYS A 165 17.80 -19.27 -23.23
CA LYS A 165 18.62 -19.86 -24.29
C LYS A 165 19.19 -18.78 -25.18
N ASN A 166 20.51 -18.80 -25.39
CA ASN A 166 21.23 -17.84 -26.25
C ASN A 166 21.00 -16.35 -25.88
N GLY A 167 20.80 -16.07 -24.58
CA GLY A 167 20.51 -14.72 -24.09
C GLY A 167 19.09 -14.21 -24.39
N LEU A 168 18.19 -15.09 -24.82
CA LEU A 168 16.76 -14.85 -24.99
C LEU A 168 15.97 -15.69 -23.99
N LEU A 169 14.72 -15.32 -23.75
CA LEU A 169 13.82 -15.97 -22.81
C LEU A 169 12.63 -16.63 -23.50
N LEU A 170 12.33 -17.84 -23.05
CA LEU A 170 11.11 -18.59 -23.30
C LEU A 170 10.26 -18.63 -22.04
N PHE A 171 8.95 -18.70 -22.20
CA PHE A 171 8.01 -18.67 -21.08
C PHE A 171 7.12 -19.89 -21.09
N ALA A 172 6.71 -20.33 -19.91
CA ALA A 172 5.60 -21.25 -19.76
C ALA A 172 4.33 -20.64 -20.37
N HIS A 173 3.46 -21.52 -20.89
CA HIS A 173 2.24 -21.14 -21.60
C HIS A 173 1.41 -20.07 -20.84
N PRO A 174 0.78 -19.08 -21.52
CA PRO A 174 0.02 -18.01 -20.86
C PRO A 174 -1.11 -18.50 -19.95
N PHE A 175 -1.56 -19.74 -20.13
CA PHE A 175 -2.62 -20.35 -19.32
C PHE A 175 -2.18 -20.72 -17.89
N PHE A 176 -0.90 -20.56 -17.56
CA PHE A 176 -0.43 -20.57 -16.17
C PHE A 176 -0.69 -19.23 -15.43
N ARG A 177 -1.34 -18.25 -16.08
CA ARG A 177 -1.58 -16.90 -15.55
C ARG A 177 -3.07 -16.68 -15.24
N ARG A 178 -3.39 -15.73 -14.35
CA ARG A 178 -4.79 -15.34 -14.08
C ARG A 178 -5.47 -14.89 -15.36
N SER A 179 -6.73 -15.25 -15.49
CA SER A 179 -7.54 -14.96 -16.69
C SER A 179 -6.85 -15.38 -17.99
N LEU A 180 -5.89 -16.33 -17.92
CA LEU A 180 -5.13 -16.85 -19.04
C LEU A 180 -4.36 -15.77 -19.82
N SER A 181 -3.99 -14.68 -19.16
CA SER A 181 -3.42 -13.49 -19.81
C SER A 181 -1.95 -13.24 -19.49
N ARG A 182 -1.19 -12.82 -20.51
CA ARG A 182 0.20 -12.33 -20.36
C ARG A 182 0.33 -11.07 -19.51
N TYR A 183 -0.76 -10.30 -19.32
CA TYR A 183 -0.75 -9.15 -18.39
C TYR A 183 -0.70 -9.53 -16.92
N ASN A 184 -0.91 -10.81 -16.58
CA ASN A 184 -0.86 -11.34 -15.23
C ASN A 184 0.43 -12.13 -14.98
N SER A 185 0.78 -12.32 -13.72
CA SER A 185 1.95 -13.13 -13.32
C SER A 185 1.76 -14.62 -13.62
N LEU A 186 2.87 -15.30 -13.90
CA LEU A 186 2.92 -16.76 -13.89
C LEU A 186 2.62 -17.28 -12.47
N ASN A 187 1.99 -18.45 -12.38
CA ASN A 187 1.79 -19.17 -11.13
C ASN A 187 3.14 -19.74 -10.63
N SER A 188 3.96 -18.84 -10.08
CA SER A 188 5.33 -19.12 -9.68
C SER A 188 5.44 -20.22 -8.61
N PRO A 189 4.58 -20.30 -7.58
CA PRO A 189 4.61 -21.43 -6.64
C PRO A 189 4.43 -22.79 -7.31
N PHE A 190 3.47 -22.90 -8.24
CA PHE A 190 3.25 -24.13 -8.99
C PHE A 190 4.43 -24.49 -9.89
N LEU A 191 4.94 -23.51 -10.65
CA LEU A 191 6.04 -23.72 -11.60
C LEU A 191 7.35 -24.04 -10.89
N GLN A 192 7.61 -23.43 -9.73
CA GLN A 192 8.73 -23.76 -8.86
C GLN A 192 8.61 -25.21 -8.34
N THR A 193 7.40 -25.65 -7.99
CA THR A 193 7.16 -27.03 -7.55
C THR A 193 7.48 -28.02 -8.67
N LEU A 194 7.01 -27.76 -9.90
CA LEU A 194 7.36 -28.59 -11.07
C LEU A 194 8.87 -28.65 -11.31
N GLN A 195 9.54 -27.49 -11.30
CA GLN A 195 11.00 -27.39 -11.44
C GLN A 195 11.73 -28.20 -10.37
N ASN A 196 11.36 -28.03 -9.10
CA ASN A 196 11.95 -28.75 -7.99
C ASN A 196 11.77 -30.27 -8.13
N ILE A 197 10.62 -30.75 -8.61
CA ILE A 197 10.40 -32.18 -8.84
C ILE A 197 11.33 -32.68 -9.95
N ASN A 198 11.48 -31.94 -11.05
CA ASN A 198 12.40 -32.31 -12.13
C ASN A 198 13.86 -32.37 -11.65
N GLU A 199 14.30 -31.39 -10.87
CA GLU A 199 15.69 -31.30 -10.39
C GLU A 199 16.03 -32.35 -9.31
N ASN A 200 15.05 -32.74 -8.49
CA ASN A 200 15.28 -33.58 -7.31
C ASN A 200 14.77 -35.03 -7.47
N THR A 201 14.25 -35.39 -8.64
CA THR A 201 13.76 -36.74 -8.94
C THR A 201 14.15 -37.16 -10.35
N GLU A 202 14.04 -38.46 -10.65
CA GLU A 202 14.23 -38.99 -12.02
C GLU A 202 12.89 -39.07 -12.78
N LEU A 203 11.86 -38.33 -12.34
CA LEU A 203 10.54 -38.37 -12.95
C LEU A 203 10.54 -37.52 -14.23
N PRO A 204 10.03 -38.02 -15.36
CA PRO A 204 9.84 -37.22 -16.56
C PRO A 204 8.79 -36.12 -16.32
N VAL A 205 9.24 -34.87 -16.22
CA VAL A 205 8.37 -33.70 -16.12
C VAL A 205 8.29 -33.00 -17.47
N LYS A 206 7.07 -32.66 -17.89
CA LYS A 206 6.79 -31.96 -19.13
C LYS A 206 5.93 -30.72 -18.93
N ILE A 207 6.10 -29.72 -19.80
CA ILE A 207 5.42 -28.43 -19.72
C ILE A 207 5.11 -27.86 -21.11
N ALA A 208 4.00 -27.14 -21.22
CA ALA A 208 3.63 -26.34 -22.39
C ALA A 208 4.32 -24.97 -22.35
N LEU A 209 4.85 -24.54 -23.50
CA LEU A 209 5.54 -23.26 -23.66
C LEU A 209 4.68 -22.26 -24.42
N ASP A 210 4.97 -20.98 -24.22
CA ASP A 210 4.38 -19.90 -25.00
C ASP A 210 5.02 -19.84 -26.40
N LYS A 211 4.27 -20.28 -27.41
CA LYS A 211 4.69 -20.32 -28.81
C LYS A 211 4.88 -18.95 -29.46
N ASN A 212 4.37 -17.87 -28.84
CA ASN A 212 4.25 -16.57 -29.48
C ASN A 212 5.17 -15.49 -28.88
N MET A 213 5.86 -15.76 -27.77
CA MET A 213 6.53 -14.70 -27.01
C MET A 213 8.00 -15.00 -26.79
N ILE A 214 8.85 -14.01 -27.05
CA ILE A 214 10.29 -14.03 -26.78
C ILE A 214 10.69 -12.81 -25.98
N GLY A 215 11.48 -13.05 -24.93
CA GLY A 215 12.04 -12.03 -24.04
C GLY A 215 13.54 -11.88 -24.16
N LEU A 216 14.09 -10.80 -23.60
CA LEU A 216 15.54 -10.58 -23.53
C LEU A 216 16.09 -10.90 -22.13
N ALA A 217 17.04 -11.83 -22.04
CA ALA A 217 17.53 -12.35 -20.75
C ALA A 217 18.24 -11.29 -19.88
N SER A 218 18.90 -10.30 -20.49
CA SER A 218 19.61 -9.23 -19.78
C SER A 218 18.68 -8.21 -19.11
N SER A 219 17.40 -8.17 -19.51
CA SER A 219 16.39 -7.25 -18.97
C SER A 219 15.47 -7.89 -17.93
N TYR A 220 15.73 -9.14 -17.54
CA TYR A 220 14.86 -9.89 -16.63
C TYR A 220 14.88 -9.34 -15.20
N GLU A 221 13.69 -9.05 -14.67
CA GLU A 221 13.42 -8.68 -13.29
C GLU A 221 12.46 -9.67 -12.64
N ASP A 222 12.81 -10.13 -11.43
CA ASP A 222 11.94 -11.00 -10.63
C ASP A 222 10.64 -10.28 -10.26
N LYS A 223 9.51 -10.95 -10.49
CA LYS A 223 8.20 -10.49 -10.04
C LYS A 223 7.78 -11.22 -8.78
N PHE A 224 7.59 -10.45 -7.71
CA PHE A 224 7.03 -10.95 -6.46
C PHE A 224 5.54 -10.64 -6.38
N GLU A 225 4.74 -11.70 -6.23
CA GLU A 225 3.33 -11.61 -5.90
C GLU A 225 3.14 -12.19 -4.49
N PHE A 226 2.73 -11.34 -3.55
CA PHE A 226 2.60 -11.74 -2.15
C PHE A 226 1.17 -12.11 -1.83
N GLU A 227 0.89 -13.41 -1.78
CA GLU A 227 -0.46 -13.94 -1.53
C GLU A 227 -0.40 -15.12 -0.57
N TYR A 228 -1.26 -15.13 0.44
CA TYR A 228 -1.30 -16.24 1.39
C TYR A 228 -2.51 -17.11 1.14
N TRP A 229 -2.22 -18.38 0.87
CA TRP A 229 -3.22 -19.42 0.67
C TRP A 229 -3.00 -20.49 1.72
N TRP A 230 -4.09 -21.00 2.27
CA TRP A 230 -4.07 -22.07 3.24
C TRP A 230 -3.95 -23.41 2.52
N GLY A 231 -3.03 -24.25 2.99
CA GLY A 231 -2.86 -25.64 2.56
C GLY A 231 -2.94 -26.57 3.78
N PRO A 232 -3.54 -27.76 3.65
CA PRO A 232 -3.85 -28.63 4.78
C PRO A 232 -2.64 -29.37 5.39
N LYS A 233 -2.86 -29.94 6.58
CA LYS A 233 -2.18 -31.15 7.06
C LYS A 233 -2.93 -32.36 6.51
N PHE A 234 -2.50 -32.84 5.36
CA PHE A 234 -3.25 -33.84 4.62
C PHE A 234 -3.15 -35.25 5.22
N SER A 235 -4.17 -36.11 5.02
CA SER A 235 -4.04 -37.57 5.15
C SER A 235 -3.30 -38.16 3.95
N ASP A 236 -2.22 -38.90 4.14
CA ASP A 236 -1.42 -39.53 3.07
C ASP A 236 -2.07 -40.77 2.44
N ASP A 237 -3.24 -41.19 2.93
CA ASP A 237 -3.99 -42.30 2.34
C ASP A 237 -4.91 -41.82 1.21
N LEU A 238 -4.47 -41.94 -0.06
CA LEU A 238 -5.30 -41.62 -1.21
C LEU A 238 -6.35 -42.71 -1.48
N ASN A 239 -6.10 -43.93 -1.02
CA ASN A 239 -7.01 -45.07 -1.18
C ASN A 239 -8.27 -44.93 -0.33
N SER A 240 -8.25 -44.19 0.78
CA SER A 240 -9.43 -43.97 1.64
C SER A 240 -10.51 -43.07 1.01
N ASN A 241 -10.22 -42.34 -0.07
CA ASN A 241 -11.21 -41.47 -0.73
C ASN A 241 -12.36 -42.26 -1.38
N SER A 242 -13.61 -41.83 -1.16
CA SER A 242 -14.80 -42.48 -1.73
C SER A 242 -14.90 -42.25 -3.24
N LEU A 243 -15.34 -43.29 -3.98
CA LEU A 243 -15.69 -43.17 -5.39
C LEU A 243 -16.93 -42.29 -5.60
N GLY A 244 -17.02 -41.64 -6.75
CA GLY A 244 -18.11 -40.72 -7.10
C GLY A 244 -17.61 -39.28 -7.25
N VAL A 245 -18.56 -38.35 -7.32
CA VAL A 245 -18.27 -36.91 -7.40
C VAL A 245 -18.59 -36.24 -6.06
N ALA A 246 -17.64 -35.45 -5.57
CA ALA A 246 -17.81 -34.50 -4.49
C ALA A 246 -17.80 -33.08 -5.07
N ARG A 247 -18.69 -32.21 -4.57
CA ARG A 247 -18.88 -30.85 -5.04
C ARG A 247 -18.77 -29.89 -3.87
N HIS A 248 -17.92 -28.87 -4.02
CA HIS A 248 -17.73 -27.80 -3.04
C HIS A 248 -18.11 -26.47 -3.69
N GLU A 249 -18.97 -25.69 -3.06
CA GLU A 249 -19.45 -24.39 -3.57
C GLU A 249 -18.60 -23.24 -3.05
N ALA A 250 -18.35 -22.25 -3.90
CA ALA A 250 -17.79 -20.97 -3.47
C ALA A 250 -18.86 -20.11 -2.80
N ASP A 251 -18.48 -19.41 -1.73
CA ASP A 251 -19.27 -18.30 -1.18
C ASP A 251 -19.21 -17.05 -2.09
N GLU A 252 -20.06 -16.07 -1.81
CA GLU A 252 -20.15 -14.83 -2.59
C GLU A 252 -18.85 -14.02 -2.60
N ARG A 253 -18.07 -14.04 -1.52
CA ARG A 253 -16.78 -13.33 -1.45
C ARG A 253 -15.78 -14.02 -2.37
N HIS A 254 -15.71 -15.34 -2.34
CA HIS A 254 -14.82 -16.14 -3.17
C HIS A 254 -15.15 -16.00 -4.65
N LYS A 255 -16.45 -16.02 -5.01
CA LYS A 255 -16.94 -15.71 -6.36
C LYS A 255 -16.53 -14.31 -6.80
N LEU A 256 -16.72 -13.30 -5.93
CA LEU A 256 -16.34 -11.93 -6.24
C LEU A 256 -14.83 -11.80 -6.48
N PHE A 257 -13.98 -12.37 -5.62
CA PHE A 257 -12.54 -12.18 -5.73
C PHE A 257 -11.91 -13.03 -6.84
N TYR A 258 -12.36 -14.27 -7.05
CA TYR A 258 -11.64 -15.23 -7.91
C TYR A 258 -12.46 -15.69 -9.11
N GLY A 259 -13.75 -15.38 -9.15
CA GLY A 259 -14.62 -15.79 -10.25
C GLY A 259 -14.88 -17.30 -10.28
N ILE A 260 -14.60 -18.00 -9.20
CA ILE A 260 -14.79 -19.45 -9.06
C ILE A 260 -16.17 -19.68 -8.47
N SER A 261 -17.00 -20.45 -9.18
CA SER A 261 -18.35 -20.84 -8.78
C SER A 261 -18.33 -21.99 -7.79
N ARG A 262 -17.56 -23.03 -8.15
CA ARG A 262 -17.46 -24.29 -7.42
C ARG A 262 -16.29 -25.12 -7.92
N THR A 263 -15.98 -26.19 -7.21
CA THR A 263 -14.99 -27.20 -7.64
C THR A 263 -15.55 -28.60 -7.44
N GLU A 264 -15.36 -29.44 -8.45
CA GLU A 264 -15.83 -30.81 -8.48
C GLU A 264 -14.64 -31.78 -8.48
N PHE A 265 -14.70 -32.77 -7.60
CA PHE A 265 -13.67 -33.79 -7.40
C PHE A 265 -14.28 -35.15 -7.68
N ARG A 266 -13.67 -35.93 -8.56
CA ARG A 266 -14.19 -37.25 -8.94
C ARG A 266 -13.15 -38.32 -8.73
N TRP A 267 -13.56 -39.38 -8.04
CA TRP A 267 -12.80 -40.63 -7.95
C TRP A 267 -13.56 -41.76 -8.65
N TYR A 268 -12.88 -42.53 -9.50
CA TYR A 268 -13.42 -43.71 -10.16
C TYR A 268 -12.34 -44.75 -10.43
N ILE A 269 -12.75 -45.95 -10.84
CA ILE A 269 -11.81 -47.00 -11.26
C ILE A 269 -11.75 -47.03 -12.78
N GLN A 270 -10.53 -46.99 -13.31
CA GLN A 270 -10.24 -47.12 -14.73
C GLN A 270 -9.00 -47.98 -14.90
N ASP A 271 -9.10 -49.03 -15.71
CA ASP A 271 -7.97 -49.93 -15.99
C ASP A 271 -7.26 -50.44 -14.72
N GLU A 272 -8.05 -50.88 -13.73
CA GLU A 272 -7.61 -51.33 -12.39
C GLU A 272 -6.91 -50.27 -11.52
N LYS A 273 -6.78 -49.04 -12.01
CA LYS A 273 -6.22 -47.90 -11.29
C LYS A 273 -7.31 -47.07 -10.66
N LYS A 274 -6.97 -46.39 -9.56
CA LYS A 274 -7.85 -45.40 -8.94
C LYS A 274 -7.56 -44.04 -9.57
N THR A 275 -8.53 -43.50 -10.31
CA THR A 275 -8.39 -42.25 -11.05
C THR A 275 -9.03 -41.10 -10.29
N PHE A 276 -8.30 -39.99 -10.21
CA PHE A 276 -8.75 -38.71 -9.69
C PHE A 276 -8.91 -37.72 -10.85
N GLU A 277 -10.04 -37.02 -10.86
CA GLU A 277 -10.26 -35.84 -11.68
C GLU A 277 -10.69 -34.69 -10.79
N CYS A 278 -10.19 -33.49 -11.08
CA CYS A 278 -10.61 -32.25 -10.44
C CYS A 278 -10.91 -31.23 -11.52
N GLU A 279 -11.99 -30.47 -11.36
CA GLU A 279 -12.34 -29.37 -12.24
C GLU A 279 -12.87 -28.19 -11.43
N GLU A 280 -12.28 -27.02 -11.60
CA GLU A 280 -12.89 -25.78 -11.11
C GLU A 280 -13.84 -25.24 -12.18
N LEU A 281 -14.95 -24.63 -11.76
CA LEU A 281 -15.88 -23.97 -12.66
C LEU A 281 -15.94 -22.48 -12.34
N LYS A 282 -16.00 -21.67 -13.40
CA LYS A 282 -15.99 -20.21 -13.30
C LYS A 282 -17.35 -19.59 -13.56
N ASP A 283 -17.63 -18.47 -12.90
CA ASP A 283 -18.80 -17.61 -13.14
C ASP A 283 -18.45 -16.37 -13.98
N ILE A 284 -17.16 -16.16 -14.28
CA ILE A 284 -16.68 -15.04 -15.09
C ILE A 284 -15.81 -15.54 -16.25
N PRO A 285 -15.85 -14.86 -17.41
CA PRO A 285 -14.98 -15.16 -18.54
C PRO A 285 -13.50 -15.04 -18.18
N SER A 286 -12.66 -15.70 -18.97
CA SER A 286 -11.21 -15.57 -18.92
C SER A 286 -10.79 -14.45 -19.84
N LEU A 287 -10.89 -13.22 -19.33
CA LEU A 287 -10.75 -11.95 -20.07
C LEU A 287 -9.41 -11.76 -20.80
N GLY A 288 -8.41 -12.61 -20.54
CA GLY A 288 -7.17 -12.67 -21.33
C GLY A 288 -7.29 -13.39 -22.67
N VAL A 289 -8.39 -14.13 -22.90
CA VAL A 289 -8.72 -14.81 -24.15
C VAL A 289 -9.70 -13.94 -24.93
N ASP A 290 -10.92 -13.80 -24.41
CA ASP A 290 -11.99 -12.95 -24.93
C ASP A 290 -13.07 -12.76 -23.84
N ASN A 291 -14.23 -12.18 -24.21
CA ASN A 291 -15.34 -11.91 -23.29
C ASN A 291 -16.30 -13.08 -23.08
N ASP A 292 -16.18 -14.16 -23.83
CA ASP A 292 -17.18 -15.22 -23.93
C ASP A 292 -16.60 -16.62 -23.62
N SER A 293 -15.28 -16.70 -23.40
CA SER A 293 -14.53 -17.93 -23.14
C SER A 293 -14.25 -18.14 -21.65
N PHE A 294 -14.58 -19.32 -21.14
CA PHE A 294 -14.44 -19.74 -19.75
C PHE A 294 -13.41 -20.86 -19.62
N GLY A 295 -12.17 -20.49 -19.32
CA GLY A 295 -11.10 -21.43 -19.04
C GLY A 295 -11.17 -22.01 -17.64
N CYS A 296 -11.47 -23.30 -17.54
CA CYS A 296 -11.58 -24.05 -16.30
C CYS A 296 -10.34 -24.93 -16.12
N ARG A 297 -9.62 -24.79 -14.99
CA ARG A 297 -8.49 -25.67 -14.66
C ARG A 297 -8.97 -27.08 -14.36
N PHE A 298 -8.29 -28.05 -14.97
CA PHE A 298 -8.59 -29.47 -14.87
C PHE A 298 -7.33 -30.25 -14.51
N ILE A 299 -7.43 -31.18 -13.56
CA ILE A 299 -6.38 -32.16 -13.24
C ILE A 299 -6.92 -33.56 -13.49
N HIS A 300 -6.07 -34.40 -14.07
CA HIS A 300 -6.26 -35.85 -14.15
C HIS A 300 -5.08 -36.55 -13.48
N SER A 301 -5.35 -37.55 -12.64
CA SER A 301 -4.30 -38.35 -12.02
C SER A 301 -4.70 -39.81 -11.86
N MET A 302 -3.75 -40.72 -12.03
CA MET A 302 -3.92 -42.15 -11.78
C MET A 302 -3.08 -42.57 -10.58
N VAL A 303 -3.70 -43.26 -9.63
CA VAL A 303 -3.08 -43.80 -8.43
C VAL A 303 -3.01 -45.32 -8.55
N ASP A 304 -1.82 -45.87 -8.30
CA ASP A 304 -1.65 -47.31 -8.11
C ASP A 304 -2.22 -47.70 -6.74
N PRO A 305 -3.30 -48.50 -6.68
CA PRO A 305 -3.92 -48.87 -5.41
C PRO A 305 -3.00 -49.73 -4.53
N SER A 306 -2.07 -50.49 -5.13
CA SER A 306 -1.16 -51.39 -4.40
C SER A 306 -0.07 -50.63 -3.65
N GLU A 307 0.44 -49.55 -4.23
CA GLU A 307 1.49 -48.71 -3.63
C GLU A 307 0.92 -47.48 -2.90
N ASN A 308 -0.37 -47.16 -3.11
CA ASN A 308 -0.99 -45.90 -2.69
C ASN A 308 -0.19 -44.67 -3.19
N LYS A 309 0.27 -44.73 -4.45
CA LYS A 309 1.08 -43.68 -5.06
C LYS A 309 0.52 -43.22 -6.40
N PRO A 310 0.47 -41.91 -6.65
CA PRO A 310 0.24 -41.39 -7.99
C PRO A 310 1.33 -41.85 -8.94
N ILE A 311 0.95 -42.43 -10.07
CA ILE A 311 1.86 -42.90 -11.13
C ILE A 311 1.76 -42.06 -12.41
N HIS A 312 0.77 -41.17 -12.44
CA HIS A 312 0.51 -40.24 -13.53
C HIS A 312 -0.27 -39.05 -12.98
N ILE A 313 0.11 -37.84 -13.37
CA ILE A 313 -0.66 -36.64 -13.13
C ILE A 313 -0.43 -35.65 -14.28
N ASP A 314 -1.50 -35.07 -14.79
CA ASP A 314 -1.45 -33.97 -15.75
C ASP A 314 -2.48 -32.89 -15.40
N GLY A 315 -2.20 -31.68 -15.88
CA GLY A 315 -3.12 -30.56 -15.75
C GLY A 315 -3.32 -29.85 -17.07
N ALA A 316 -4.53 -29.34 -17.25
CA ALA A 316 -5.01 -28.73 -18.48
C ALA A 316 -6.01 -27.61 -18.21
N ILE A 317 -6.26 -26.79 -19.24
CA ILE A 317 -7.43 -25.92 -19.30
C ILE A 317 -8.46 -26.56 -20.20
N ARG A 318 -9.70 -26.62 -19.72
CA ARG A 318 -10.89 -26.85 -20.53
C ARG A 318 -11.55 -25.51 -20.81
N MET A 319 -11.60 -25.12 -22.07
CA MET A 319 -12.29 -23.92 -22.50
C MET A 319 -13.73 -24.24 -22.86
N TYR A 320 -14.63 -23.42 -22.32
CA TYR A 320 -16.05 -23.43 -22.64
C TYR A 320 -16.44 -22.09 -23.24
N ASP A 321 -17.32 -22.10 -24.23
CA ASP A 321 -18.10 -20.91 -24.60
C ASP A 321 -19.26 -20.71 -23.61
N GLU A 322 -20.00 -19.61 -23.75
CA GLU A 322 -21.11 -19.27 -22.85
C GLU A 322 -22.17 -20.40 -22.74
N GLU A 323 -22.62 -20.97 -23.87
CA GLU A 323 -23.65 -22.01 -23.88
C GLU A 323 -23.17 -23.31 -23.23
N SER A 324 -21.95 -23.75 -23.56
CA SER A 324 -21.36 -24.96 -22.97
C SER A 324 -20.99 -24.77 -21.50
N MET A 325 -20.64 -23.56 -21.08
CA MET A 325 -20.41 -23.23 -19.68
C MET A 325 -21.71 -23.31 -18.86
N ILE A 326 -22.82 -22.76 -19.37
CA ILE A 326 -24.14 -22.89 -18.72
C ILE A 326 -24.51 -24.38 -18.56
N TYR A 327 -24.35 -25.16 -19.63
CA TYR A 327 -24.58 -26.61 -19.56
C TYR A 327 -23.67 -27.29 -18.54
N ARG A 328 -22.39 -26.91 -18.49
CA ARG A 328 -21.41 -27.46 -17.53
C ARG A 328 -21.75 -27.08 -16.09
N LEU A 329 -22.31 -25.89 -15.85
CA LEU A 329 -22.80 -25.47 -14.53
C LEU A 329 -24.03 -26.25 -14.07
N ASP A 330 -24.83 -26.82 -14.99
CA ASP A 330 -25.98 -27.67 -14.65
C ASP A 330 -25.66 -29.17 -14.62
N THR A 331 -24.49 -29.57 -15.11
CA THR A 331 -24.09 -30.98 -15.26
C THR A 331 -22.96 -31.33 -14.30
N ASP A 332 -23.03 -32.49 -13.66
CA ASP A 332 -21.97 -33.02 -12.79
C ASP A 332 -20.77 -33.55 -13.60
N LEU A 333 -19.53 -33.42 -13.10
CA LEU A 333 -18.30 -33.91 -13.74
C LEU A 333 -18.39 -35.39 -14.19
N GLY A 334 -19.14 -36.22 -13.47
CA GLY A 334 -19.35 -37.62 -13.83
C GLY A 334 -20.14 -37.84 -15.11
N ARG A 335 -20.92 -36.83 -15.53
CA ARG A 335 -21.85 -36.84 -16.66
C ARG A 335 -21.50 -35.83 -17.74
N SER A 336 -20.53 -34.94 -17.48
CA SER A 336 -20.10 -33.95 -18.46
C SER A 336 -19.42 -34.65 -19.64
N GLY A 337 -19.73 -34.17 -20.85
CA GLY A 337 -19.04 -34.61 -22.06
C GLY A 337 -17.60 -34.14 -22.11
N ARG A 338 -16.81 -34.68 -23.04
CA ARG A 338 -15.42 -34.27 -23.31
C ARG A 338 -15.30 -33.22 -24.42
N GLN A 339 -16.41 -32.61 -24.83
CA GLN A 339 -16.44 -31.62 -25.91
C GLN A 339 -16.10 -30.24 -25.34
N THR A 340 -14.80 -30.00 -25.23
CA THR A 340 -14.19 -28.73 -24.83
C THR A 340 -12.97 -28.49 -25.69
N ASP A 341 -12.60 -27.24 -25.92
CA ASP A 341 -11.24 -26.98 -26.38
C ASP A 341 -10.27 -27.27 -25.21
N TYR A 342 -9.45 -28.30 -25.37
CA TYR A 342 -8.64 -28.90 -24.30
C TYR A 342 -7.16 -28.61 -24.53
N THR A 343 -6.57 -27.80 -23.65
CA THR A 343 -5.15 -27.46 -23.71
C THR A 343 -4.41 -28.09 -22.54
N LYS A 344 -3.61 -29.13 -22.80
CA LYS A 344 -2.74 -29.71 -21.77
C LYS A 344 -1.57 -28.77 -21.49
N LEU A 345 -1.24 -28.58 -20.22
CA LEU A 345 -0.23 -27.62 -19.79
C LEU A 345 1.00 -28.26 -19.16
N TRP A 346 0.84 -29.35 -18.44
CA TRP A 346 1.95 -30.02 -17.76
C TRP A 346 1.61 -31.48 -17.49
N ARG A 347 2.64 -32.30 -17.32
CA ARG A 347 2.50 -33.72 -17.06
C ARG A 347 3.71 -34.26 -16.31
N ILE A 348 3.45 -35.19 -15.39
CA ILE A 348 4.46 -36.03 -14.73
C ILE A 348 4.03 -37.49 -14.88
N ASP A 349 4.95 -38.33 -15.33
CA ASP A 349 4.77 -39.78 -15.32
C ASP A 349 5.71 -40.44 -14.30
N GLY A 350 5.28 -41.55 -13.71
CA GLY A 350 6.06 -42.29 -12.72
C GLY A 350 5.60 -42.07 -11.29
N SER A 351 6.19 -42.83 -10.37
CA SER A 351 5.78 -42.94 -8.96
C SER A 351 6.13 -41.66 -8.18
N LEU A 352 5.12 -40.81 -7.95
CA LEU A 352 5.24 -39.54 -7.25
C LEU A 352 4.93 -39.69 -5.76
N LYS A 353 5.62 -38.92 -4.91
CA LYS A 353 5.25 -38.84 -3.48
C LYS A 353 3.88 -38.18 -3.33
N VAL A 354 3.04 -38.72 -2.44
CA VAL A 354 1.72 -38.15 -2.14
C VAL A 354 1.81 -36.68 -1.70
N SER A 355 2.85 -36.29 -0.97
CA SER A 355 3.10 -34.90 -0.58
C SER A 355 3.30 -33.97 -1.79
N HIS A 356 4.11 -34.37 -2.78
CA HIS A 356 4.31 -33.58 -4.00
C HIS A 356 3.03 -33.53 -4.85
N TRP A 357 2.28 -34.63 -4.92
CA TRP A 357 0.99 -34.65 -5.63
C TRP A 357 0.01 -33.63 -5.04
N LYS A 358 -0.10 -33.59 -3.70
CA LYS A 358 -0.94 -32.62 -2.98
C LYS A 358 -0.52 -31.19 -3.25
N GLU A 359 0.77 -30.92 -3.15
CA GLU A 359 1.36 -29.61 -3.40
C GLU A 359 1.10 -29.12 -4.82
N LEU A 360 1.28 -29.99 -5.83
CA LEU A 360 0.95 -29.68 -7.23
C LEU A 360 -0.53 -29.38 -7.42
N VAL A 361 -1.42 -30.20 -6.86
CA VAL A 361 -2.88 -29.99 -6.95
C VAL A 361 -3.24 -28.64 -6.32
N THR A 362 -2.79 -28.38 -5.09
CA THR A 362 -3.09 -27.12 -4.40
C THR A 362 -2.52 -25.90 -5.13
N HIS A 363 -1.27 -25.94 -5.59
CA HIS A 363 -0.66 -24.80 -6.25
C HIS A 363 -1.20 -24.57 -7.67
N TYR A 364 -1.51 -25.61 -8.44
CA TYR A 364 -2.08 -25.46 -9.79
C TYR A 364 -3.40 -24.69 -9.73
N TYR A 365 -4.22 -25.00 -8.72
CA TYR A 365 -5.46 -24.31 -8.40
C TYR A 365 -5.26 -23.04 -7.54
N ARG A 366 -4.19 -22.25 -7.78
CA ARG A 366 -4.01 -20.87 -7.25
C ARG A 366 -5.35 -20.13 -7.17
N ASP A 367 -5.62 -19.42 -6.07
CA ASP A 367 -6.89 -18.74 -5.76
C ASP A 367 -8.05 -19.62 -5.31
N ASN A 368 -8.00 -20.94 -5.48
CA ASN A 368 -9.13 -21.83 -5.21
C ASN A 368 -9.01 -22.51 -3.83
N ARG A 369 -9.67 -21.94 -2.82
CA ARG A 369 -9.66 -22.46 -1.44
C ARG A 369 -10.38 -23.81 -1.32
N LEU A 370 -11.28 -24.14 -2.25
CA LEU A 370 -12.11 -25.34 -2.19
C LEU A 370 -11.28 -26.61 -2.39
N VAL A 371 -10.15 -26.51 -3.08
CA VAL A 371 -9.17 -27.60 -3.20
C VAL A 371 -8.50 -27.89 -1.86
N GLY A 372 -8.12 -26.85 -1.11
CA GLY A 372 -7.59 -27.00 0.24
C GLY A 372 -8.63 -27.60 1.20
N GLU A 373 -9.87 -27.13 1.13
CA GLU A 373 -11.01 -27.64 1.91
C GLU A 373 -11.22 -29.14 1.68
N TYR A 374 -11.32 -29.57 0.41
CA TYR A 374 -11.51 -30.98 0.06
C TYR A 374 -10.36 -31.87 0.56
N LEU A 375 -9.13 -31.36 0.51
CA LEU A 375 -7.94 -32.08 0.93
C LEU A 375 -7.67 -32.03 2.44
N GLY A 376 -8.63 -31.51 3.23
CA GLY A 376 -8.65 -31.58 4.68
C GLY A 376 -7.98 -30.42 5.41
N ALA A 377 -8.09 -29.20 4.87
CA ALA A 377 -7.49 -28.03 5.51
C ALA A 377 -8.32 -27.64 6.74
N GLU A 378 -7.67 -27.61 7.91
CA GLU A 378 -8.26 -26.97 9.08
C GLU A 378 -8.30 -25.45 8.81
N GLU A 379 -9.48 -24.85 8.96
CA GLU A 379 -9.57 -23.38 9.01
C GLU A 379 -8.76 -22.91 10.22
N ASP A 380 -7.69 -22.15 9.98
CA ASP A 380 -6.91 -21.59 11.07
C ASP A 380 -7.80 -20.60 11.84
N SER A 381 -8.18 -20.97 13.07
CA SER A 381 -9.13 -20.24 13.92
C SER A 381 -8.69 -18.84 14.34
N GLU A 382 -7.45 -18.45 14.03
CA GLU A 382 -6.94 -17.10 14.24
C GLU A 382 -7.41 -16.16 13.12
N ASN A 383 -8.63 -15.62 13.24
CA ASN A 383 -9.10 -14.32 12.72
C ASN A 383 -8.30 -13.67 11.55
N LEU A 384 -8.19 -14.34 10.40
CA LEU A 384 -7.45 -13.83 9.24
C LEU A 384 -8.31 -13.58 8.01
N GLU A 385 -9.60 -13.94 8.04
CA GLU A 385 -10.56 -13.27 7.17
C GLU A 385 -10.56 -11.79 7.56
N PRO A 386 -10.42 -10.84 6.61
CA PRO A 386 -10.65 -9.43 6.88
C PRO A 386 -12.11 -9.27 7.27
N HIS A 387 -12.40 -9.42 8.56
CA HIS A 387 -13.70 -9.10 9.11
C HIS A 387 -13.94 -7.64 8.79
N ILE A 388 -15.12 -7.34 8.24
CA ILE A 388 -15.60 -5.96 8.25
C ILE A 388 -15.57 -5.58 9.71
N ILE A 389 -14.63 -4.69 10.09
CA ILE A 389 -14.62 -4.07 11.41
C ILE A 389 -15.87 -3.17 11.39
N LEU A 390 -17.03 -3.77 11.62
CA LEU A 390 -18.17 -3.07 12.13
C LEU A 390 -17.64 -2.48 13.42
N SER A 391 -17.52 -1.15 13.46
CA SER A 391 -17.08 -0.44 14.65
C SER A 391 -18.03 -0.86 15.76
N THR A 392 -17.64 -1.84 16.55
CA THR A 392 -18.31 -2.17 17.79
C THR A 392 -18.19 -0.90 18.60
N GLU A 393 -19.33 -0.27 18.89
CA GLU A 393 -19.41 0.85 19.82
C GLU A 393 -18.82 0.39 21.15
N THR A 394 -17.53 0.64 21.33
CA THR A 394 -16.81 0.43 22.58
C THR A 394 -16.73 1.76 23.30
N SER A 395 -17.02 1.73 24.61
CA SER A 395 -16.75 2.76 25.64
C SER A 395 -15.94 3.97 25.17
N SER A 396 -16.42 5.20 25.42
CA SER A 396 -15.75 6.40 24.94
C SER A 396 -14.34 6.51 25.54
N SER A 397 -13.33 6.47 24.68
CA SER A 397 -11.91 6.61 25.05
C SER A 397 -11.49 8.08 24.98
N LEU A 398 -10.34 8.42 25.57
CA LEU A 398 -9.77 9.77 25.43
C LEU A 398 -9.62 10.19 23.96
N GLU A 399 -9.36 9.22 23.07
CA GLU A 399 -9.12 9.45 21.65
C GLU A 399 -10.39 9.87 20.88
N ASP A 400 -11.57 9.70 21.45
CA ASP A 400 -12.83 10.20 20.87
C ASP A 400 -12.99 11.72 21.03
N TYR A 401 -12.20 12.31 21.94
CA TYR A 401 -12.21 13.74 22.26
C TYR A 401 -10.90 14.44 21.87
N VAL A 402 -9.77 13.74 22.03
CA VAL A 402 -8.43 14.21 21.62
C VAL A 402 -7.87 13.19 20.63
N PRO A 403 -8.12 13.35 19.32
CA PRO A 403 -7.84 12.34 18.30
C PRO A 403 -6.39 11.86 18.29
N CYS A 404 -5.42 12.71 18.60
CA CYS A 404 -4.04 12.31 18.67
C CYS A 404 -3.37 12.88 19.91
N ASN A 405 -2.77 11.99 20.70
CA ASN A 405 -2.03 12.33 21.91
C ASN A 405 -0.67 11.61 21.93
N MET A 406 0.42 12.39 21.89
CA MET A 406 1.79 11.88 21.97
C MET A 406 2.44 12.32 23.28
N GLU A 407 2.82 11.35 24.12
CA GLU A 407 3.51 11.59 25.38
C GLU A 407 5.03 11.64 25.20
N LYS A 408 5.72 12.25 26.17
CA LYS A 408 7.18 12.23 26.25
C LYS A 408 7.74 10.81 26.19
N GLY A 409 8.70 10.58 25.30
CA GLY A 409 9.41 9.31 25.16
C GLY A 409 8.76 8.35 24.17
N GLN A 410 7.65 8.73 23.52
CA GLN A 410 7.00 7.91 22.47
C GLN A 410 7.62 8.11 21.08
N GLY A 411 8.71 8.90 21.01
CA GLY A 411 9.39 9.22 19.77
C GLY A 411 8.63 10.24 18.91
N ILE A 412 9.02 10.33 17.64
CA ILE A 412 8.41 11.23 16.66
C ILE A 412 7.77 10.45 15.51
N LYS A 413 6.87 11.12 14.79
CA LYS A 413 6.31 10.66 13.52
C LYS A 413 6.82 11.57 12.43
N ILE A 414 7.26 11.00 11.31
CA ILE A 414 7.70 11.76 10.15
C ILE A 414 6.87 11.31 8.96
N SER A 415 6.29 12.28 8.23
CA SER A 415 5.73 12.06 6.91
C SER A 415 6.60 12.76 5.87
N MET A 416 7.03 12.01 4.86
CA MET A 416 7.76 12.53 3.72
C MET A 416 6.93 12.33 2.46
N SER A 417 6.59 13.41 1.75
CA SER A 417 5.72 13.36 0.56
C SER A 417 6.32 14.15 -0.60
N TYR A 418 6.00 13.71 -1.82
CA TYR A 418 6.42 14.34 -3.07
C TYR A 418 5.30 15.15 -3.68
N HIS A 419 5.67 16.33 -4.19
CA HIS A 419 4.75 17.30 -4.75
C HIS A 419 5.29 17.87 -6.06
N PRO A 420 4.41 18.33 -6.97
CA PRO A 420 4.84 19.08 -8.14
C PRO A 420 5.70 20.27 -7.72
N GLN A 421 6.76 20.53 -8.49
CA GLN A 421 7.68 21.62 -8.19
C GLN A 421 6.95 22.96 -8.21
N SER A 422 6.95 23.67 -7.09
CA SER A 422 6.38 25.01 -6.99
C SER A 422 7.41 26.10 -7.29
N GLN A 423 6.93 27.28 -7.68
CA GLN A 423 7.76 28.44 -7.97
C GLN A 423 7.80 29.37 -6.76
N GLY A 424 9.00 29.83 -6.40
CA GLY A 424 9.17 30.73 -5.26
C GLY A 424 10.62 31.16 -5.06
N THR A 425 10.85 31.99 -4.05
CA THR A 425 12.19 32.44 -3.65
C THR A 425 12.28 32.50 -2.13
N GLY A 426 13.45 32.14 -1.59
CA GLY A 426 13.72 32.20 -0.15
C GLY A 426 12.78 31.29 0.66
N ARG A 427 12.23 31.82 1.76
CA ARG A 427 11.24 31.11 2.60
C ARG A 427 9.85 31.70 2.43
N GLN A 428 8.83 30.85 2.31
CA GLN A 428 7.44 31.28 2.23
C GLN A 428 6.54 30.38 3.08
N ILE A 429 5.52 30.97 3.70
CA ILE A 429 4.51 30.24 4.46
C ILE A 429 3.36 29.87 3.51
N SER A 430 3.09 28.58 3.39
CA SER A 430 1.91 28.05 2.71
C SER A 430 0.82 27.73 3.72
N VAL A 431 -0.35 28.30 3.48
CA VAL A 431 -1.52 28.13 4.35
C VAL A 431 -2.35 26.97 3.85
N LEU A 432 -2.30 25.86 4.59
CA LEU A 432 -3.01 24.62 4.25
C LEU A 432 -4.27 24.42 5.10
N ASP A 433 -4.40 25.19 6.17
CA ASP A 433 -5.51 25.10 7.11
C ASP A 433 -6.58 26.13 6.86
N SER A 434 -7.81 25.70 7.07
CA SER A 434 -8.98 26.56 7.04
C SER A 434 -9.92 26.23 8.20
N PHE A 435 -10.65 27.24 8.64
CA PHE A 435 -11.62 27.15 9.72
C PHE A 435 -12.93 27.76 9.26
N THR A 436 -14.04 27.06 9.48
CA THR A 436 -15.37 27.53 9.08
C THR A 436 -16.17 27.95 10.31
N TYR A 437 -16.62 29.19 10.33
CA TYR A 437 -17.40 29.78 11.41
C TYR A 437 -18.43 30.76 10.85
N ASN A 438 -19.66 30.71 11.36
CA ASN A 438 -20.78 31.54 10.86
C ASN A 438 -20.96 31.49 9.33
N SER A 439 -20.86 30.29 8.75
CA SER A 439 -20.94 30.07 7.29
C SER A 439 -19.85 30.74 6.45
N GLN A 440 -18.79 31.24 7.09
CA GLN A 440 -17.61 31.80 6.42
C GLN A 440 -16.39 30.92 6.69
N THR A 441 -15.60 30.64 5.66
CA THR A 441 -14.34 29.90 5.77
C THR A 441 -13.15 30.86 5.74
N TYR A 442 -12.26 30.74 6.72
CA TYR A 442 -11.05 31.53 6.85
C TYR A 442 -9.82 30.64 6.73
N ASN A 443 -8.86 31.04 5.89
CA ASN A 443 -7.53 30.44 5.90
C ASN A 443 -6.76 31.00 7.10
N TYR A 444 -6.10 30.13 7.87
CA TYR A 444 -5.43 30.54 9.09
C TYR A 444 -4.09 29.86 9.30
N ILE A 445 -3.26 30.48 10.14
CA ILE A 445 -2.10 29.83 10.75
C ILE A 445 -2.17 30.05 12.26
N GLU A 446 -1.57 29.14 13.03
CA GLU A 446 -1.51 29.30 14.48
C GLU A 446 -0.57 30.43 14.88
N SER A 447 -0.98 31.24 15.85
CA SER A 447 -0.29 32.47 16.25
C SER A 447 1.16 32.22 16.70
N ASP A 448 1.46 31.04 17.25
CA ASP A 448 2.80 30.67 17.68
C ASP A 448 3.80 30.61 16.53
N THR A 449 3.35 30.58 15.27
CA THR A 449 4.20 30.74 14.08
C THR A 449 5.03 32.03 14.13
N ILE A 450 4.51 33.09 14.75
CA ILE A 450 5.23 34.37 14.96
C ILE A 450 6.55 34.13 15.69
N GLU A 451 6.61 33.14 16.57
CA GLU A 451 7.80 32.87 17.37
C GLU A 451 8.91 32.25 16.52
N ILE A 452 8.57 31.40 15.54
CA ILE A 452 9.55 30.91 14.54
C ILE A 452 10.12 32.08 13.74
N ILE A 453 9.26 32.99 13.28
CA ILE A 453 9.67 34.20 12.53
C ILE A 453 10.66 35.02 13.36
N LYS A 454 10.36 35.25 14.64
CA LYS A 454 11.24 36.01 15.54
C LYS A 454 12.59 35.32 15.78
N VAL A 455 12.59 34.00 15.94
CA VAL A 455 13.84 33.24 16.11
C VAL A 455 14.70 33.34 14.85
N LEU A 456 14.11 33.18 13.66
CA LEU A 456 14.80 33.33 12.38
C LEU A 456 15.38 34.74 12.21
N ASN A 457 14.58 35.79 12.47
CA ASN A 457 15.05 37.17 12.39
C ASN A 457 16.25 37.43 13.31
N ARG A 458 16.26 36.86 14.53
CA ARG A 458 17.41 36.94 15.46
C ARG A 458 18.64 36.19 14.96
N MET A 459 18.46 35.20 14.11
CA MET A 459 19.54 34.46 13.44
C MET A 459 20.04 35.17 12.17
N GLY A 460 19.50 36.33 11.82
CA GLY A 460 19.80 37.03 10.56
C GLY A 460 19.10 36.43 9.34
N GLU A 461 18.09 35.58 9.57
CA GLU A 461 17.30 34.91 8.54
C GLU A 461 15.93 35.59 8.38
N GLU A 462 15.36 35.59 7.18
CA GLU A 462 14.07 36.22 6.90
C GLU A 462 12.96 35.17 6.69
N LEU A 463 11.81 35.42 7.34
CA LEU A 463 10.52 34.79 7.07
C LEU A 463 9.42 35.82 7.31
N ARG A 464 8.54 36.03 6.33
CA ARG A 464 7.42 36.97 6.44
C ARG A 464 6.11 36.24 6.63
N LEU A 465 5.20 36.86 7.38
CA LEU A 465 3.81 36.43 7.41
C LEU A 465 3.19 36.55 6.00
N PRO A 466 2.28 35.64 5.64
CA PRO A 466 1.51 35.74 4.40
C PRO A 466 0.61 36.99 4.42
N ASN A 467 0.00 37.31 3.27
CA ASN A 467 -0.79 38.56 3.11
C ASN A 467 -1.96 38.70 4.11
N GLU A 468 -2.54 39.90 4.19
CA GLU A 468 -3.57 40.29 5.17
C GLU A 468 -4.86 39.45 5.16
N LYS A 469 -5.06 38.58 4.16
CA LYS A 469 -6.23 37.68 4.10
C LYS A 469 -6.09 36.47 5.02
N VAL A 470 -4.87 36.14 5.45
CA VAL A 470 -4.61 35.01 6.36
C VAL A 470 -4.84 35.44 7.80
N LYS A 471 -5.66 34.68 8.52
CA LYS A 471 -5.96 34.96 9.92
C LYS A 471 -4.98 34.26 10.86
N LEU A 472 -4.78 34.85 12.03
CA LEU A 472 -4.03 34.25 13.11
C LEU A 472 -5.01 33.71 14.15
N ILE A 473 -4.91 32.43 14.48
CA ILE A 473 -5.73 31.82 15.53
C ILE A 473 -4.84 31.48 16.73
N ILE A 474 -5.31 31.82 17.93
CA ILE A 474 -4.72 31.39 19.20
C ILE A 474 -5.52 30.19 19.68
N PHE A 475 -4.83 29.10 20.00
CA PHE A 475 -5.40 27.95 20.71
C PHE A 475 -4.82 27.93 22.12
N GLU A 476 -5.69 27.93 23.13
CA GLU A 476 -5.27 27.93 24.55
C GLU A 476 -4.99 26.49 25.04
N ASP A 477 -4.22 25.74 24.25
CA ASP A 477 -3.68 24.43 24.58
C ASP A 477 -2.16 24.35 24.33
N LEU A 478 -1.56 23.24 24.74
CA LEU A 478 -0.14 22.97 24.54
C LEU A 478 0.13 22.13 23.28
N SER A 479 -0.85 22.05 22.39
CA SER A 479 -0.69 21.49 21.04
C SER A 479 -0.43 22.63 20.07
N ILE A 480 0.55 22.51 19.17
CA ILE A 480 0.81 23.54 18.16
C ILE A 480 0.93 22.89 16.79
N ASN A 481 0.21 23.41 15.80
CA ASN A 481 0.43 23.08 14.40
C ASN A 481 1.11 24.23 13.67
N PHE A 482 2.40 24.08 13.37
CA PHE A 482 3.11 25.04 12.53
C PHE A 482 2.75 24.83 11.06
N PRO A 483 2.58 25.92 10.28
CA PRO A 483 2.23 25.82 8.87
C PRO A 483 3.38 25.23 8.05
N LEU A 484 3.10 24.91 6.80
CA LEU A 484 4.13 24.55 5.82
C LEU A 484 5.01 25.77 5.53
N ILE A 485 6.31 25.66 5.81
CA ILE A 485 7.31 26.63 5.40
C ILE A 485 8.07 26.05 4.21
N ASN A 486 7.85 26.62 3.03
CA ASN A 486 8.54 26.25 1.81
C ASN A 486 9.87 26.98 1.67
N HIS A 487 10.87 26.29 1.13
CA HIS A 487 12.22 26.78 0.94
C HIS A 487 12.60 26.60 -0.54
N TYR A 488 12.99 27.70 -1.18
CA TYR A 488 13.18 27.78 -2.63
C TYR A 488 14.58 28.22 -3.04
N GLY A 489 14.93 27.90 -4.29
CA GLY A 489 16.17 28.30 -4.95
C GLY A 489 17.37 27.44 -4.57
N ASN A 490 18.55 27.83 -5.06
CA ASN A 490 19.78 27.02 -4.97
C ASN A 490 20.23 26.72 -3.52
N ASN A 491 19.77 27.49 -2.54
CA ASN A 491 20.07 27.28 -1.12
C ASN A 491 18.85 26.76 -0.31
N ALA A 492 17.83 26.21 -0.96
CA ALA A 492 16.61 25.72 -0.30
C ALA A 492 16.91 24.81 0.91
N ILE A 493 17.84 23.87 0.75
CA ILE A 493 18.23 22.91 1.80
C ILE A 493 18.92 23.62 2.97
N GLY A 494 19.82 24.57 2.70
CA GLY A 494 20.47 25.38 3.74
C GLY A 494 19.46 26.21 4.51
N LEU A 495 18.51 26.83 3.81
CA LEU A 495 17.43 27.61 4.43
C LEU A 495 16.53 26.72 5.31
N ALA A 496 16.18 25.52 4.83
CA ALA A 496 15.37 24.55 5.57
C ALA A 496 16.06 24.07 6.85
N ASN A 497 17.35 23.79 6.78
CA ASN A 497 18.16 23.41 7.94
C ASN A 497 18.26 24.54 8.98
N LYS A 498 18.23 25.81 8.56
CA LYS A 498 18.16 26.97 9.45
C LYS A 498 16.78 27.13 10.11
N THR A 499 15.70 26.78 9.41
CA THR A 499 14.36 26.71 10.00
C THR A 499 14.27 25.62 11.06
N GLN A 500 14.86 24.44 10.84
CA GLN A 500 15.00 23.41 11.88
C GLN A 500 15.80 23.90 13.09
N GLU A 501 16.88 24.66 12.88
CA GLU A 501 17.68 25.24 13.98
C GLU A 501 16.83 26.22 14.83
N ALA A 502 15.95 27.00 14.19
CA ALA A 502 15.01 27.87 14.90
C ALA A 502 14.00 27.07 15.76
N ILE A 503 13.45 25.97 15.22
CA ILE A 503 12.55 25.06 15.95
C ILE A 503 13.27 24.40 17.12
N LEU A 504 14.52 23.95 16.94
CA LEU A 504 15.34 23.39 18.00
C LEU A 504 15.53 24.39 19.16
N LYS A 505 15.77 25.67 18.86
CA LYS A 505 15.90 26.73 19.88
C LYS A 505 14.61 26.94 20.66
N LEU A 506 13.45 26.92 20.00
CA LEU A 506 12.15 26.98 20.67
C LEU A 506 11.90 25.77 21.56
N CYS A 507 12.12 24.55 21.05
CA CYS A 507 11.97 23.31 21.82
C CYS A 507 12.84 23.33 23.08
N ASN A 508 14.11 23.70 22.96
CA ASN A 508 15.01 23.85 24.10
C ASN A 508 14.48 24.84 25.15
N LYS A 509 13.95 26.00 24.70
CA LYS A 509 13.43 27.01 25.61
C LYS A 509 12.16 26.54 26.33
N TRP A 510 11.25 25.85 25.64
CA TRP A 510 10.06 25.27 26.25
C TRP A 510 10.39 24.15 27.23
N LEU A 511 11.36 23.29 26.91
CA LEU A 511 11.85 22.25 27.83
C LEU A 511 12.44 22.85 29.11
N ASN A 512 13.25 23.90 28.99
CA ASN A 512 13.82 24.60 30.14
C ASN A 512 12.75 25.30 31.00
N LYS A 513 11.58 25.60 30.43
CA LYS A 513 10.40 26.12 31.14
C LYS A 513 9.49 25.01 31.69
N GLY A 514 9.86 23.73 31.53
CA GLY A 514 9.08 22.59 32.03
C GLY A 514 7.74 22.39 31.32
N GLN A 515 7.61 22.85 30.07
CA GLN A 515 6.35 22.73 29.33
C GLN A 515 6.16 21.31 28.76
N ASP A 516 4.92 20.84 28.74
CA ASP A 516 4.50 19.57 28.17
C ASP A 516 3.77 19.82 26.84
N ARG A 517 4.54 20.17 25.80
CA ARG A 517 3.98 20.54 24.49
C ARG A 517 4.10 19.40 23.49
N VAL A 518 3.12 19.32 22.60
CA VAL A 518 3.21 18.57 21.35
C VAL A 518 3.19 19.56 20.19
N ILE A 519 4.03 19.35 19.19
CA ILE A 519 4.07 20.22 18.02
C ILE A 519 4.08 19.40 16.73
N THR A 520 3.48 19.95 15.68
CA THR A 520 3.77 19.57 14.30
C THR A 520 4.55 20.69 13.63
N TYR A 521 5.54 20.35 12.82
CA TYR A 521 6.21 21.31 11.95
C TYR A 521 6.42 20.74 10.56
N ASN A 522 6.26 21.60 9.55
CA ASN A 522 6.12 21.22 8.16
C ASN A 522 7.15 21.99 7.32
N ILE A 523 8.10 21.27 6.72
CA ILE A 523 9.19 21.84 5.93
C ILE A 523 9.08 21.37 4.49
N GLY A 524 8.81 22.30 3.57
CA GLY A 524 8.86 22.04 2.13
C GLY A 524 10.19 22.49 1.55
N ILE A 525 10.79 21.66 0.71
CA ILE A 525 12.08 21.93 0.07
C ILE A 525 11.93 21.74 -1.43
N GLN A 526 12.29 22.78 -2.19
CA GLN A 526 12.40 22.68 -3.64
C GLN A 526 13.66 21.90 -4.01
N TYR A 527 13.47 20.74 -4.62
CA TYR A 527 14.52 19.98 -5.28
C TYR A 527 14.44 20.16 -6.81
N LYS A 528 15.38 19.57 -7.55
CA LYS A 528 15.56 19.79 -9.00
C LYS A 528 14.29 19.61 -9.84
N ASN A 529 13.48 18.60 -9.55
CA ASN A 529 12.32 18.20 -10.38
C ASN A 529 11.01 18.05 -9.59
N LYS A 530 11.02 18.28 -8.29
CA LYS A 530 9.88 18.12 -7.40
C LYS A 530 10.10 18.90 -6.10
N ASP A 531 9.01 19.15 -5.39
CA ASP A 531 9.09 19.59 -4.00
C ASP A 531 8.94 18.37 -3.08
N VAL A 532 9.65 18.40 -1.96
CA VAL A 532 9.57 17.36 -0.93
C VAL A 532 9.13 17.99 0.37
N TYR A 533 8.02 17.52 0.93
CA TYR A 533 7.53 17.97 2.22
C TYR A 533 7.93 16.96 3.30
N PHE A 534 8.63 17.46 4.30
CA PHE A 534 8.98 16.74 5.52
C PHE A 534 8.13 17.31 6.66
N SER A 535 7.15 16.53 7.09
CA SER A 535 6.28 16.86 8.20
C SER A 535 6.63 16.01 9.42
N ILE A 536 6.82 16.65 10.56
CA ILE A 536 7.24 15.99 11.79
C ILE A 536 6.27 16.33 12.92
N ALA A 537 5.85 15.32 13.66
CA ALA A 537 4.96 15.44 14.81
C ALA A 537 5.56 14.72 16.03
N GLY A 538 5.42 15.32 17.21
CA GLY A 538 5.88 14.70 18.45
C GLY A 538 5.82 15.62 19.66
N HIS A 539 6.09 15.03 20.83
CA HIS A 539 6.32 15.80 22.04
C HIS A 539 7.64 16.57 21.93
N ILE A 540 7.71 17.80 22.48
CA ILE A 540 8.87 18.69 22.30
C ILE A 540 10.19 18.09 22.81
N PHE A 541 10.14 17.18 23.79
CA PHE A 541 11.32 16.44 24.25
C PHE A 541 11.87 15.53 23.15
N ASP A 542 11.01 14.76 22.49
CA ASP A 542 11.42 13.78 21.47
C ASP A 542 11.90 14.50 20.20
N ILE A 543 11.21 15.58 19.82
CA ILE A 543 11.64 16.46 18.72
C ILE A 543 12.99 17.09 19.04
N PHE A 544 13.23 17.55 20.27
CA PHE A 544 14.52 18.08 20.68
C PHE A 544 15.64 17.03 20.60
N GLN A 545 15.38 15.78 21.03
CA GLN A 545 16.35 14.69 20.90
C GLN A 545 16.68 14.39 19.44
N TRP A 546 15.66 14.39 18.57
CA TRP A 546 15.80 14.18 17.13
C TRP A 546 16.59 15.30 16.45
N LEU A 547 16.22 16.57 16.66
CA LEU A 547 16.85 17.72 16.00
C LEU A 547 18.31 17.96 16.40
N LYS A 548 18.81 17.28 17.44
CA LYS A 548 20.22 17.27 17.82
C LYS A 548 21.07 16.30 17.01
N GLN A 549 20.44 15.38 16.27
CA GLN A 549 21.15 14.35 15.52
C GLN A 549 21.57 14.86 14.15
N PRO A 550 22.74 14.42 13.62
CA PRO A 550 23.13 14.71 12.24
C PRO A 550 22.09 14.26 11.21
N GLU A 551 21.43 13.12 11.46
CA GLU A 551 20.42 12.53 10.58
C GLU A 551 19.15 13.38 10.47
N SER A 552 18.95 14.36 11.37
CA SER A 552 17.85 15.31 11.26
C SER A 552 17.98 16.27 10.08
N LYS A 553 19.20 16.42 9.53
CA LYS A 553 19.47 17.30 8.39
C LYS A 553 18.88 16.70 7.12
N PHE A 554 18.34 17.59 6.29
CA PHE A 554 17.69 17.19 5.03
C PHE A 554 18.69 16.71 3.98
N PRO A 555 18.31 15.77 3.10
CA PRO A 555 19.18 15.24 2.06
C PRO A 555 19.64 16.34 1.09
N SER A 556 20.90 16.28 0.67
CA SER A 556 21.55 17.29 -0.17
C SER A 556 21.03 17.33 -1.60
N GLU A 557 20.44 16.23 -2.08
CA GLU A 557 19.92 16.05 -3.42
C GLU A 557 18.82 15.00 -3.44
N VAL A 558 18.06 14.93 -4.54
CA VAL A 558 16.90 14.02 -4.68
C VAL A 558 17.30 12.57 -4.52
N ASP A 559 18.42 12.16 -5.11
CA ASP A 559 18.83 10.76 -5.16
C ASP A 559 19.31 10.24 -3.78
N LYS A 560 19.50 11.15 -2.82
CA LYS A 560 19.89 10.85 -1.43
C LYS A 560 18.71 10.72 -0.47
N ILE A 561 17.49 10.91 -0.95
CA ILE A 561 16.30 10.83 -0.10
C ILE A 561 16.09 9.40 0.43
N GLY A 562 16.23 8.37 -0.41
CA GLY A 562 16.10 6.97 0.03
C GLY A 562 17.13 6.59 1.11
N GLU A 563 18.39 7.01 0.94
CA GLU A 563 19.44 6.84 1.97
C GLU A 563 19.08 7.57 3.27
N TRP A 564 18.56 8.80 3.17
CA TRP A 564 18.10 9.58 4.32
C TRP A 564 16.94 8.89 5.07
N CYS A 565 15.97 8.30 4.36
CA CYS A 565 14.88 7.55 4.98
C CYS A 565 15.40 6.36 5.80
N LYS A 566 16.39 5.63 5.26
CA LYS A 566 17.03 4.50 5.95
C LYS A 566 17.78 4.96 7.20
N SER A 567 18.66 5.96 7.07
CA SER A 567 19.42 6.47 8.23
C SER A 567 18.51 7.06 9.31
N THR A 568 17.42 7.71 8.89
CA THR A 568 16.41 8.25 9.80
C THR A 568 15.73 7.14 10.60
N LEU A 569 15.27 6.07 9.95
CA LEU A 569 14.67 4.91 10.63
C LEU A 569 15.65 4.31 11.66
N ASP A 570 16.87 3.97 11.24
CA ASP A 570 17.88 3.36 12.10
C ASP A 570 18.18 4.26 13.32
N LYS A 571 18.23 5.57 13.09
CA LYS A 571 18.48 6.54 14.15
C LYS A 571 17.31 6.70 15.11
N LEU A 572 16.08 6.74 14.61
CA LEU A 572 14.89 6.81 15.46
C LEU A 572 14.76 5.55 16.32
N TYR A 573 15.01 4.36 15.76
CA TYR A 573 15.08 3.12 16.51
C TYR A 573 16.13 3.20 17.63
N GLY A 574 17.33 3.71 17.32
CA GLY A 574 18.40 3.85 18.30
C GLY A 574 18.11 4.82 19.46
N ILE A 575 17.25 5.82 19.25
CA ILE A 575 16.89 6.80 20.29
C ILE A 575 15.69 6.33 21.11
N PHE A 576 14.66 5.79 20.44
CA PHE A 576 13.34 5.57 21.04
C PHE A 576 12.95 4.08 21.19
N GLY A 577 13.67 3.17 20.54
CA GLY A 577 13.35 1.74 20.54
C GLY A 577 12.06 1.41 19.79
N GLU A 578 11.47 0.27 20.12
CA GLU A 578 10.17 -0.15 19.57
C GLU A 578 9.03 0.73 20.10
N ASN A 579 8.16 1.17 19.20
CA ASN A 579 7.04 2.02 19.59
C ASN A 579 5.81 1.17 19.93
N ASN A 580 5.58 0.97 21.23
CA ASN A 580 4.47 0.15 21.73
C ASN A 580 3.07 0.79 21.58
N LYS A 581 2.98 2.10 21.26
CA LYS A 581 1.70 2.79 21.09
C LYS A 581 1.55 3.33 19.67
N LYS A 582 0.69 2.67 18.88
CA LYS A 582 0.39 3.05 17.50
C LYS A 582 -0.62 4.20 17.50
N VAL A 583 -0.27 5.31 16.85
CA VAL A 583 -1.22 6.39 16.54
C VAL A 583 -1.95 6.02 15.25
N GLU A 584 -3.28 6.11 15.23
CA GLU A 584 -4.05 5.90 14.00
C GLU A 584 -3.65 6.93 12.94
N LEU A 585 -3.22 6.46 11.76
CA LEU A 585 -2.74 7.31 10.67
C LEU A 585 -3.73 8.43 10.32
N LYS A 586 -5.02 8.11 10.17
CA LYS A 586 -6.07 9.07 9.79
C LYS A 586 -6.28 10.20 10.80
N LYS A 587 -5.88 10.01 12.06
CA LYS A 587 -6.03 11.02 13.14
C LYS A 587 -4.89 12.05 13.12
N LEU A 588 -3.83 11.83 12.34
CA LEU A 588 -2.65 12.70 12.28
C LEU A 588 -2.25 13.09 10.85
N LEU A 589 -2.29 12.18 9.88
CA LEU A 589 -1.88 12.41 8.50
C LEU A 589 -3.04 12.96 7.66
N LYS A 590 -2.85 14.12 7.04
CA LYS A 590 -3.79 14.74 6.10
C LYS A 590 -3.52 14.30 4.67
N LEU A 591 -4.49 14.50 3.78
CA LEU A 591 -4.40 14.14 2.35
C LEU A 591 -3.33 14.93 1.58
N SER A 592 -2.82 16.03 2.14
CA SER A 592 -1.68 16.78 1.62
C SER A 592 -0.32 16.15 1.97
N GLY A 593 -0.30 15.05 2.72
CA GLY A 593 0.93 14.40 3.21
C GLY A 593 1.51 15.05 4.46
N ILE A 594 0.89 16.09 5.01
CA ILE A 594 1.32 16.74 6.26
C ILE A 594 0.70 16.07 7.49
N LEU A 595 1.41 16.13 8.61
CA LEU A 595 0.95 15.74 9.93
C LEU A 595 0.37 16.94 10.66
N GLN A 596 -0.76 16.73 11.34
CA GLN A 596 -1.46 17.77 12.08
C GLN A 596 -2.26 17.16 13.23
N TYR A 597 -2.15 17.76 14.43
CA TYR A 597 -3.02 17.42 15.54
C TYR A 597 -4.42 17.98 15.30
N GLU A 598 -5.39 17.10 15.08
CA GLU A 598 -6.78 17.47 14.92
C GLU A 598 -7.41 17.86 16.26
N ARG A 599 -8.14 18.98 16.27
CA ARG A 599 -8.88 19.46 17.44
C ARG A 599 -10.38 19.25 17.21
N LYS A 600 -11.03 18.61 18.17
CA LYS A 600 -12.49 18.42 18.17
C LYS A 600 -13.15 19.58 18.89
N PHE A 601 -13.82 20.45 18.13
CA PHE A 601 -14.60 21.56 18.68
C PHE A 601 -15.92 21.06 19.27
N LEU A 602 -16.41 21.76 20.30
CA LEU A 602 -17.72 21.53 20.87
C LEU A 602 -18.77 22.24 20.03
N GLU A 603 -19.93 21.60 19.89
CA GLU A 603 -21.09 22.20 19.24
C GLU A 603 -21.69 23.32 20.11
N PRO A 604 -22.29 24.37 19.52
CA PRO A 604 -22.78 25.53 20.27
C PRO A 604 -23.82 25.21 21.36
N ASP A 605 -24.55 24.11 21.26
CA ASP A 605 -25.55 23.70 22.25
C ASP A 605 -24.98 22.78 23.36
N GLU A 606 -23.73 22.35 23.25
CA GLU A 606 -23.02 21.54 24.24
C GLU A 606 -22.46 22.37 25.40
N TYR A 607 -22.38 23.71 25.27
CA TYR A 607 -21.81 24.54 26.31
C TYR A 607 -22.44 25.94 26.42
N LYS A 608 -22.22 26.58 27.57
CA LYS A 608 -22.50 28.00 27.79
C LYS A 608 -21.32 28.67 28.46
N ILE A 609 -20.83 29.76 27.85
CA ILE A 609 -19.78 30.61 28.41
C ILE A 609 -20.43 31.74 29.20
N PHE A 610 -19.87 32.08 30.35
CA PHE A 610 -20.28 33.23 31.15
C PHE A 610 -19.09 33.82 31.91
N TYR A 611 -19.12 35.13 32.16
CA TYR A 611 -18.11 35.79 32.96
C TYR A 611 -18.45 35.68 34.44
N ASN A 612 -17.52 35.17 35.24
CA ASN A 612 -17.64 35.08 36.68
C ASN A 612 -17.01 36.32 37.31
N GLU A 613 -17.83 37.33 37.57
CA GLU A 613 -17.40 38.63 38.12
C GLU A 613 -16.63 38.50 39.44
N LYS A 614 -17.01 37.53 40.30
CA LYS A 614 -16.34 37.33 41.59
C LYS A 614 -14.91 36.82 41.47
N LEU A 615 -14.66 35.99 40.46
CA LEU A 615 -13.35 35.39 40.22
C LEU A 615 -12.55 36.11 39.13
N GLY A 616 -13.15 37.11 38.47
CA GLY A 616 -12.53 37.84 37.37
C GLY A 616 -12.13 36.94 36.20
N ARG A 617 -12.90 35.88 35.92
CA ARG A 617 -12.55 34.88 34.91
C ARG A 617 -13.75 34.45 34.07
N VAL A 618 -13.47 33.89 32.89
CA VAL A 618 -14.49 33.28 32.03
C VAL A 618 -14.67 31.81 32.44
N ASP A 619 -15.90 31.43 32.77
CA ASP A 619 -16.29 30.07 33.10
C ASP A 619 -17.13 29.46 31.96
N ALA A 620 -17.01 28.14 31.75
CA ALA A 620 -17.85 27.39 30.81
C ALA A 620 -18.66 26.32 31.56
N ARG A 621 -19.94 26.21 31.25
CA ARG A 621 -20.81 25.11 31.72
C ARG A 621 -21.09 24.16 30.56
N LEU A 622 -20.63 22.92 30.71
CA LEU A 622 -20.83 21.86 29.73
C LEU A 622 -22.17 21.15 29.96
N LYS A 623 -22.84 20.78 28.88
CA LYS A 623 -24.06 19.96 28.86
C LYS A 623 -23.66 18.54 28.46
N ILE A 624 -23.66 17.63 29.42
CA ILE A 624 -23.22 16.25 29.24
C ILE A 624 -24.37 15.31 29.64
N LEU A 625 -24.62 14.28 28.83
CA LEU A 625 -25.58 13.22 29.13
C LEU A 625 -25.10 12.41 30.34
N LYS A 626 -26.00 12.15 31.30
CA LYS A 626 -25.64 11.46 32.54
C LYS A 626 -25.20 10.02 32.32
N GLU A 627 -25.66 9.40 31.24
CA GLU A 627 -25.30 8.04 30.85
C GLU A 627 -23.86 7.94 30.34
N ASN A 628 -23.23 9.05 29.94
CA ASN A 628 -21.83 9.06 29.48
C ASN A 628 -20.86 9.12 30.68
N THR A 629 -20.81 8.03 31.44
CA THR A 629 -19.98 7.91 32.65
C THR A 629 -18.49 8.04 32.37
N ASP A 630 -18.03 7.60 31.20
CA ASP A 630 -16.63 7.63 30.81
C ASP A 630 -16.13 9.06 30.56
N LEU A 631 -16.88 9.87 29.81
CA LEU A 631 -16.59 11.31 29.64
C LEU A 631 -16.56 12.03 31.00
N ILE A 632 -17.54 11.74 31.87
CA ILE A 632 -17.60 12.33 33.21
C ILE A 632 -16.35 11.97 34.03
N ASN A 633 -15.88 10.72 33.93
CA ASN A 633 -14.68 10.26 34.62
C ASN A 633 -13.42 10.92 34.05
N LEU A 634 -13.29 11.04 32.73
CA LEU A 634 -12.16 11.74 32.08
C LEU A 634 -12.05 13.19 32.54
N LEU A 635 -13.19 13.90 32.63
CA LEU A 635 -13.27 15.28 33.12
C LEU A 635 -12.91 15.40 34.60
N LYS A 636 -13.48 14.54 35.46
CA LYS A 636 -13.26 14.58 36.91
C LYS A 636 -11.81 14.27 37.29
N ASN A 637 -11.16 13.37 36.55
CA ASN A 637 -9.77 12.99 36.78
C ASN A 637 -8.79 14.00 36.16
N GLY A 638 -9.27 15.02 35.44
CA GLY A 638 -8.43 16.04 34.80
C GLY A 638 -7.74 15.58 33.51
N ASN A 639 -8.00 14.36 33.05
CA ASN A 639 -7.43 13.77 31.84
C ASN A 639 -8.00 14.39 30.56
N LEU A 640 -9.18 15.02 30.64
CA LEU A 640 -9.82 15.76 29.57
C LEU A 640 -10.32 17.10 30.11
N GLN A 641 -10.17 18.14 29.30
CA GLN A 641 -10.55 19.52 29.62
C GLN A 641 -11.07 20.23 28.36
N VAL A 642 -11.58 21.45 28.55
CA VAL A 642 -11.94 22.36 27.45
C VAL A 642 -11.03 23.58 27.44
N ALA A 643 -10.61 23.97 26.24
CA ALA A 643 -9.83 25.17 25.98
C ALA A 643 -10.58 26.12 25.03
N THR A 644 -10.21 27.40 25.09
CA THR A 644 -10.74 28.44 24.22
C THR A 644 -9.85 28.62 23.00
N SER A 645 -10.44 29.05 21.90
CA SER A 645 -9.70 29.51 20.73
C SER A 645 -10.17 30.90 20.31
N HIS A 646 -9.29 31.68 19.70
CA HIS A 646 -9.55 33.08 19.38
C HIS A 646 -9.00 33.47 18.01
N LEU A 647 -9.80 34.19 17.23
CA LEU A 647 -9.29 34.94 16.09
C LEU A 647 -8.53 36.15 16.63
N MET A 648 -7.25 36.27 16.31
CA MET A 648 -6.43 37.41 16.73
C MET A 648 -6.36 38.45 15.62
N GLY A 649 -6.77 39.67 15.95
CA GLY A 649 -6.49 40.87 15.15
C GLY A 649 -5.10 41.41 15.44
N ASP A 650 -5.02 42.64 15.94
CA ASP A 650 -3.76 43.25 16.37
C ASP A 650 -3.35 42.82 17.78
N SER A 651 -2.04 42.86 18.04
CA SER A 651 -1.47 42.60 19.38
C SER A 651 -0.28 43.50 19.70
N GLU A 652 -0.09 43.80 20.98
CA GLU A 652 1.00 44.63 21.53
C GLU A 652 1.97 43.79 22.35
N CYS A 653 3.25 44.18 22.34
CA CYS A 653 4.27 43.61 23.21
C CYS A 653 4.28 44.34 24.56
N SER A 654 4.12 43.60 25.67
CA SER A 654 4.18 44.16 27.03
C SER A 654 5.47 44.91 27.37
N LYS A 655 6.59 44.53 26.72
CA LYS A 655 7.93 45.05 27.02
C LYS A 655 8.31 46.29 26.22
N CYS A 656 7.94 46.34 24.94
CA CYS A 656 8.37 47.41 24.04
C CYS A 656 7.21 48.27 23.49
N HIS A 657 5.97 47.94 23.83
CA HIS A 657 4.75 48.66 23.44
C HIS A 657 4.52 48.82 21.92
N LYS A 658 5.33 48.12 21.11
CA LYS A 658 5.17 48.04 19.65
C LYS A 658 4.26 46.87 19.30
N SER A 659 3.75 46.86 18.06
CA SER A 659 3.05 45.71 17.49
C SER A 659 3.86 44.43 17.70
N TYR A 660 3.26 43.45 18.38
CA TYR A 660 3.93 42.19 18.72
C TYR A 660 4.32 41.39 17.47
N LEU A 661 3.54 41.54 16.39
CA LEU A 661 3.78 40.91 15.09
C LEU A 661 5.07 41.43 14.43
N LYS A 662 5.47 42.67 14.72
CA LYS A 662 6.57 43.37 14.04
C LYS A 662 7.80 43.59 14.94
N CYS A 663 7.67 43.41 16.25
CA CYS A 663 8.78 43.63 17.18
C CYS A 663 9.69 42.40 17.29
N GLY A 664 10.93 42.62 17.75
CA GLY A 664 11.89 41.55 17.98
C GLY A 664 11.71 40.77 19.30
N CYS A 665 10.81 41.21 20.20
CA CYS A 665 10.59 40.59 21.51
C CYS A 665 9.77 39.30 21.39
N SER A 666 10.09 38.27 22.15
CA SER A 666 9.44 36.94 22.10
C SER A 666 8.94 36.52 23.48
N LYS A 667 7.67 36.09 23.55
CA LYS A 667 7.01 35.57 24.76
C LYS A 667 7.63 34.26 25.26
N TYR A 668 8.31 33.54 24.37
CA TYR A 668 9.01 32.31 24.74
C TYR A 668 10.48 32.53 25.06
N LEU A 669 11.20 33.31 24.25
CA LEU A 669 12.65 33.47 24.37
C LEU A 669 13.06 34.47 25.46
N ASP A 670 12.31 35.55 25.63
CA ASP A 670 12.67 36.63 26.56
C ASP A 670 11.95 36.49 27.90
N GLU A 671 12.52 37.10 28.92
CA GLU A 671 11.88 37.26 30.23
C GLU A 671 10.93 38.47 30.21
N ASP A 672 9.82 38.34 30.93
CA ASP A 672 8.78 39.36 31.15
C ASP A 672 8.14 39.91 29.86
N VAL A 673 8.11 39.11 28.79
CA VAL A 673 7.41 39.42 27.55
C VAL A 673 6.10 38.67 27.48
N VAL A 674 5.01 39.42 27.35
CA VAL A 674 3.66 38.92 27.12
C VAL A 674 3.13 39.55 25.83
N GLN A 675 2.46 38.73 25.02
CA GLN A 675 1.67 39.19 23.90
C GLN A 675 0.30 39.62 24.42
N ILE A 676 -0.09 40.86 24.19
CA ILE A 676 -1.36 41.42 24.62
C ILE A 676 -2.23 41.59 23.36
N PRO A 677 -3.18 40.68 23.08
CA PRO A 677 -4.15 40.87 22.00
C PRO A 677 -5.00 42.13 22.27
N LYS A 678 -5.19 42.96 21.24
CA LYS A 678 -6.06 44.15 21.32
C LYS A 678 -7.48 43.83 20.90
N ASP A 679 -7.61 43.03 19.85
CA ASP A 679 -8.88 42.57 19.29
C ASP A 679 -8.89 41.04 19.23
N ILE A 680 -9.82 40.44 19.95
CA ILE A 680 -10.06 38.99 19.93
C ILE A 680 -11.52 38.70 19.61
N GLU A 681 -11.75 37.75 18.72
CA GLU A 681 -13.05 37.15 18.50
C GLU A 681 -13.03 35.73 19.04
N PHE A 682 -13.94 35.41 19.95
CA PHE A 682 -14.04 34.07 20.53
C PHE A 682 -14.54 33.08 19.48
N LEU A 683 -13.78 32.02 19.30
CA LEU A 683 -14.16 30.85 18.51
C LEU A 683 -14.69 29.75 19.45
N PRO A 684 -15.35 28.71 18.92
CA PRO A 684 -15.86 27.61 19.72
C PRO A 684 -14.83 26.97 20.66
N LEU A 685 -15.31 26.45 21.79
CA LEU A 685 -14.48 25.66 22.69
C LEU A 685 -14.06 24.36 22.01
N PHE A 686 -12.94 23.79 22.42
CA PHE A 686 -12.51 22.49 21.92
C PHE A 686 -11.97 21.62 23.06
N TRP A 687 -12.00 20.30 22.83
CA TRP A 687 -11.49 19.29 23.74
C TRP A 687 -9.96 19.23 23.72
N THR A 688 -9.34 19.15 24.89
CA THR A 688 -7.88 18.99 25.03
C THR A 688 -7.53 18.20 26.29
N ASN A 689 -6.41 17.50 26.27
CA ASN A 689 -5.80 16.87 27.44
C ASN A 689 -4.58 17.66 27.98
N ARG A 690 -4.22 18.78 27.35
CA ARG A 690 -3.08 19.62 27.74
C ARG A 690 -3.43 21.10 27.62
N LYS A 691 -4.23 21.61 28.55
CA LYS A 691 -4.60 23.02 28.61
C LYS A 691 -3.40 23.91 28.96
N ALA A 692 -3.29 25.08 28.31
CA ALA A 692 -2.19 26.02 28.47
C ALA A 692 -2.24 26.82 29.78
#